data_AF-M7XAF1-F1
#
_entry.id   AF-M7XAF1-F1
#
_cell.length_a   1.000
_cell.length_b   1.000
_cell.length_c   1.000
_cell.angle_alpha   90.00
_cell.angle_beta   90.00
_cell.angle_gamma   90.00
#
_symmetry.space_group_name_H-M   'P 1'
#
loop_
_entity.id
_entity.type
_entity.pdbx_description
1 polymer ?
#
loop_
_entity_poly.entity_id
_entity_poly.type
_entity_poly.pdbx_seq_one_letter_code
_entity_poly.pdbx_strand_id
1 'polypeptide(L)'
;MKQKISLFVFLLFLMACSSERNTFLNRAFHNTTAKYNAYYYANAKIQELEAGIQANHREDFTQVLPVFYRIDSAFIKENKELLKDTREFASKAVDWHRISKWVDPSYFLLGMADYYEAQFDDASNTFKYLNVNSKKKKIRHRSLIQLLRISTDLGNFEDANYIIDYLTKETGISSDNKFHLYKNLAYYYDKRGEINGKLGALDRSLAFTKNKKELSRTNFIIAQLYQREGLNSLAFDYYQKSLRGNPPYERYFFAQLYAQQVADLNRGKDVKRVRSYYDDLYKDTKNKELRDVILYEKAVFELKQGDVEEAERLLIRAAKEDGNNPIQKGYIYSKLADIAFEIRNDFVTSKYFLDSAATNFRPVDPPYEDIMARKEVLDRYVENYLTVSRNDSLLQLSELSREAQERIAQDFIKAEEERLLKMAAEKDQPKATGIFDNLLAFSGRGSGQSFYFENALAIQQGSIDFSRNWGNRPLQDNWRRASQSFQTPTSSQGNVIGQTDSLGAEPENPILSQLPELETLLSKIPSNPEQINQMRLDLEEAYFELGKILFFDLNVPLIAIENLESLITKYPNSVKKPEAYYILYLAQKETGGNADIYAQRLNREFPNSPFTLSINNPEKISGNQAYLESSRGYKDAYELYQNKQYTESRQKIRSTLEQFPLTKNTDRLLLLDIMVTGKIDSKDLYQEKLENFIQTSEDEPLVNMARNMLGLLTGPESAEQEAGESEPEEQSAETTEEEVPVETEAEEAESPYKDNPNQTHIFVIAMDPEKARESKNLLGDLELFHSQNFASFKLRTGNMNMGRENVIFIISPFSNAEKGITYRDKFMSDFQSNILSDEEKGNCFLISIENFQELNRRKNLDEYRNFYKKAY
;
A
#
# COMPACT_ATOMS: atom_id res chain seq x y z
N MET A 1 74.96 35.89 40.74
CA MET A 1 74.41 34.57 41.12
C MET A 1 72.88 34.57 41.23
N LYS A 2 72.26 35.49 41.98
CA LYS A 2 70.78 35.55 42.17
C LYS A 2 69.94 35.67 40.87
N GLN A 3 70.37 36.44 39.87
CA GLN A 3 69.67 36.53 38.57
C GLN A 3 69.73 35.22 37.76
N LYS A 4 70.85 34.48 37.80
CA LYS A 4 70.97 33.19 37.12
C LYS A 4 70.12 32.10 37.78
N ILE A 5 69.95 32.17 39.11
CA ILE A 5 69.06 31.26 39.86
C ILE A 5 67.59 31.59 39.56
N SER A 6 67.20 32.86 39.50
CA SER A 6 65.82 33.25 39.14
C SER A 6 65.46 32.86 37.70
N LEU A 7 66.40 32.99 36.75
CA LEU A 7 66.20 32.57 35.37
C LEU A 7 66.14 31.03 35.25
N PHE A 8 66.94 30.30 36.02
CA PHE A 8 66.92 28.84 36.06
C PHE A 8 65.64 28.29 36.71
N VAL A 9 65.16 28.92 37.79
CA VAL A 9 63.87 28.59 38.42
C VAL A 9 62.70 28.92 37.48
N PHE A 10 62.78 30.01 36.71
CA PHE A 10 61.79 30.34 35.69
C PHE A 10 61.82 29.33 34.51
N LEU A 11 63.00 28.90 34.07
CA LEU A 11 63.15 27.86 33.04
C LEU A 11 62.62 26.49 33.52
N LEU A 12 62.81 26.15 34.80
CA LEU A 12 62.25 24.95 35.42
C LEU A 12 60.72 25.03 35.54
N PHE A 13 60.15 26.21 35.78
CA PHE A 13 58.70 26.43 35.74
C PHE A 13 58.12 26.29 34.32
N LEU A 14 58.87 26.70 33.28
CA LEU A 14 58.48 26.50 31.88
C LEU A 14 58.55 25.02 31.45
N MET A 15 59.52 24.24 31.95
CA MET A 15 59.60 22.79 31.70
C MET A 15 58.60 21.96 32.55
N ALA A 16 58.07 22.51 33.64
CA ALA A 16 57.05 21.85 34.46
C ALA A 16 55.62 21.95 33.89
N CYS A 17 55.40 22.81 32.89
CA CYS A 17 54.14 22.98 32.17
C CYS A 17 54.00 21.97 31.01
N SER A 18 54.04 20.67 31.32
CA SER A 18 53.60 19.65 30.36
C SER A 18 52.08 19.78 30.16
N SER A 19 51.64 19.99 28.91
CA SER A 19 50.22 20.08 28.52
C SER A 19 49.45 18.80 28.81
N GLU A 20 50.12 17.66 28.85
CA GLU A 20 49.51 16.34 29.08
C GLU A 20 49.19 16.07 30.56
N ARG A 21 49.78 16.84 31.49
CA ARG A 21 49.51 16.66 32.92
C ARG A 21 48.12 17.17 33.29
N ASN A 22 47.37 16.33 34.02
CA ASN A 22 46.00 16.61 34.45
C ASN A 22 45.91 17.60 35.63
N THR A 23 46.34 18.84 35.42
CA THR A 23 46.24 19.96 36.38
C THR A 23 44.98 20.80 36.11
N PHE A 24 44.55 21.63 37.07
CA PHE A 24 43.35 22.46 36.92
C PHE A 24 43.42 23.39 35.70
N LEU A 25 44.53 24.12 35.52
CA LEU A 25 44.72 25.06 34.42
C LEU A 25 44.78 24.35 33.06
N ASN A 26 45.53 23.26 32.96
CA ASN A 26 45.58 22.46 31.74
C ASN A 26 44.20 21.88 31.41
N ARG A 27 43.48 21.34 32.40
CA ARG A 27 42.12 20.82 32.20
C ARG A 27 41.16 21.91 31.74
N ALA A 28 41.25 23.13 32.28
CA ALA A 28 40.43 24.27 31.84
C ALA A 28 40.74 24.66 30.38
N PHE A 29 42.02 24.68 30.00
CA PHE A 29 42.44 24.88 28.61
C PHE A 29 41.90 23.78 27.68
N HIS A 30 42.21 22.50 27.95
CA HIS A 30 41.72 21.38 27.14
C HIS A 30 40.18 21.31 27.09
N ASN A 31 39.48 21.67 28.18
CA ASN A 31 38.02 21.76 28.17
C ASN A 31 37.49 22.86 27.26
N THR A 32 38.17 24.01 27.19
CA THR A 32 37.73 25.14 26.37
C THR A 32 38.02 24.87 24.90
N THR A 33 39.27 24.48 24.60
CA THR A 33 39.71 24.21 23.23
C THR A 33 38.96 23.02 22.63
N ALA A 34 38.79 21.92 23.37
CA ALA A 34 38.01 20.77 22.87
C ALA A 34 36.52 21.11 22.67
N LYS A 35 35.95 21.99 23.49
CA LYS A 35 34.54 22.39 23.34
C LYS A 35 34.34 23.15 22.05
N TYR A 36 35.08 24.23 21.86
CA TYR A 36 34.80 25.21 20.81
C TYR A 36 35.48 24.89 19.48
N ASN A 37 36.61 24.17 19.49
CA ASN A 37 37.39 23.89 18.28
C ASN A 37 37.23 22.45 17.76
N ALA A 38 36.56 21.58 18.51
CA ALA A 38 36.38 20.18 18.14
C ALA A 38 34.91 19.75 18.30
N TYR A 39 34.46 19.55 19.53
CA TYR A 39 33.10 19.04 19.81
C TYR A 39 31.99 19.91 19.20
N TYR A 40 32.07 21.24 19.31
CA TYR A 40 31.04 22.14 18.77
C TYR A 40 30.90 22.00 17.26
N TYR A 41 32.01 21.98 16.51
CA TYR A 41 31.98 21.82 15.06
C TYR A 41 31.49 20.44 14.63
N ALA A 42 31.97 19.37 15.28
CA ALA A 42 31.47 18.02 15.02
C ALA A 42 29.96 17.91 15.27
N ASN A 43 29.48 18.46 16.38
CA ASN A 43 28.06 18.43 16.72
C ASN A 43 27.22 19.28 15.75
N ALA A 44 27.73 20.44 15.32
CA ALA A 44 27.05 21.29 14.34
C ALA A 44 26.88 20.56 12.99
N LYS A 45 27.87 19.77 12.56
CA LYS A 45 27.79 18.98 11.32
C LYS A 45 26.78 17.85 11.39
N ILE A 46 26.69 17.14 12.51
CA ILE A 46 25.61 16.16 12.73
C ILE A 46 24.23 16.84 12.73
N GLN A 47 24.10 18.00 13.38
CA GLN A 47 22.83 18.74 13.39
C GLN A 47 22.43 19.26 12.01
N GLU A 48 23.41 19.69 11.21
CA GLU A 48 23.23 20.09 9.81
C GLU A 48 22.71 18.91 8.97
N LEU A 49 23.30 17.72 9.15
CA LEU A 49 22.84 16.49 8.49
C LEU A 49 21.42 16.12 8.92
N GLU A 50 21.13 16.06 10.23
CA GLU A 50 19.80 15.74 10.75
C GLU A 50 18.72 16.73 10.26
N ALA A 51 19.06 18.02 10.17
CA ALA A 51 18.16 19.03 9.63
C ALA A 51 17.94 18.85 8.12
N GLY A 52 18.96 18.46 7.37
CA GLY A 52 18.86 18.11 5.95
C GLY A 52 17.98 16.88 5.71
N ILE A 53 18.12 15.82 6.52
CA ILE A 53 17.23 14.64 6.48
C ILE A 53 15.78 15.08 6.70
N GLN A 54 15.53 15.93 7.70
CA GLN A 54 14.18 16.44 7.97
C GLN A 54 13.64 17.31 6.82
N ALA A 55 14.46 18.17 6.22
CA ALA A 55 14.03 19.10 5.17
C ALA A 55 13.73 18.40 3.84
N ASN A 56 14.50 17.36 3.50
CA ASN A 56 14.29 16.57 2.29
C ASN A 56 13.22 15.48 2.46
N HIS A 57 12.83 15.18 3.70
CA HIS A 57 11.74 14.25 3.94
C HIS A 57 10.38 14.92 3.68
N ARG A 58 9.70 14.43 2.65
CA ARG A 58 8.30 14.75 2.41
C ARG A 58 7.41 13.83 3.25
N GLU A 59 6.67 14.40 4.19
CA GLU A 59 5.74 13.64 5.03
C GLU A 59 4.51 13.27 4.21
N ASP A 60 4.10 12.01 4.30
CA ASP A 60 2.79 11.55 3.80
C ASP A 60 1.78 11.58 4.95
N PHE A 61 1.01 12.66 5.03
CA PHE A 61 0.04 12.87 6.09
C PHE A 61 -1.19 11.94 6.00
N THR A 62 -1.41 11.26 4.88
CA THR A 62 -2.50 10.27 4.74
C THR A 62 -2.21 8.98 5.52
N GLN A 63 -0.93 8.71 5.79
CA GLN A 63 -0.46 7.60 6.60
C GLN A 63 -0.04 8.08 7.99
N VAL A 64 -0.07 7.19 8.98
CA VAL A 64 0.52 7.50 10.30
C VAL A 64 1.99 7.84 10.10
N LEU A 65 2.39 9.06 10.47
CA LEU A 65 3.77 9.49 10.25
C LEU A 65 4.74 8.60 11.05
N PRO A 66 5.91 8.25 10.47
CA PRO A 66 6.87 7.41 11.15
C PRO A 66 7.45 8.13 12.38
N VAL A 67 7.79 7.41 13.44
CA VAL A 67 8.33 8.02 14.68
C VAL A 67 9.60 8.84 14.40
N PHE A 68 10.43 8.36 13.48
CA PHE A 68 11.62 9.05 12.99
C PHE A 68 11.53 9.27 11.48
N TYR A 69 12.16 10.33 11.00
CA TYR A 69 12.35 10.56 9.57
C TYR A 69 13.13 9.39 8.97
N ARG A 70 12.69 8.89 7.82
CA ARG A 70 13.41 7.84 7.09
C ARG A 70 14.73 8.42 6.58
N ILE A 71 15.81 7.66 6.72
CA ILE A 71 17.14 8.03 6.25
C ILE A 71 17.26 7.54 4.80
N ASP A 72 17.44 8.47 3.87
CA ASP A 72 17.66 8.15 2.45
C ASP A 72 19.17 7.97 2.19
N SER A 73 19.57 6.80 1.70
CA SER A 73 20.96 6.47 1.41
C SER A 73 21.56 7.36 0.33
N ALA A 74 20.76 7.82 -0.64
CA ALA A 74 21.19 8.76 -1.67
C ALA A 74 21.54 10.11 -1.03
N PHE A 75 20.68 10.61 -0.15
CA PHE A 75 20.93 11.87 0.58
C PHE A 75 22.20 11.78 1.44
N ILE A 76 22.40 10.68 2.16
CA ILE A 76 23.62 10.47 2.96
C ILE A 76 24.87 10.45 2.07
N LYS A 77 24.80 9.79 0.91
CA LYS A 77 25.92 9.72 -0.04
C LYS A 77 26.30 11.09 -0.59
N GLU A 78 25.33 11.93 -0.92
CA GLU A 78 25.54 13.31 -1.36
C GLU A 78 26.13 14.21 -0.28
N ASN A 79 25.78 13.96 0.99
CA ASN A 79 26.19 14.77 2.14
C ASN A 79 27.30 14.12 2.98
N LYS A 80 28.05 13.18 2.40
CA LYS A 80 29.11 12.43 3.08
C LYS A 80 30.21 13.32 3.68
N GLU A 81 30.46 14.50 3.11
CA GLU A 81 31.46 15.44 3.64
C GLU A 81 31.10 15.92 5.05
N LEU A 82 29.82 16.06 5.40
CA LEU A 82 29.40 16.41 6.77
C LEU A 82 29.82 15.34 7.78
N LEU A 83 29.76 14.07 7.39
CA LEU A 83 30.16 12.94 8.23
C LEU A 83 31.68 12.85 8.35
N LYS A 84 32.40 13.11 7.26
CA LYS A 84 33.87 13.19 7.27
C LYS A 84 34.36 14.34 8.15
N ASP A 85 33.79 15.53 8.03
CA ASP A 85 34.07 16.69 8.91
C ASP A 85 33.78 16.35 10.37
N THR A 86 32.65 15.69 10.64
CA THR A 86 32.29 15.24 11.99
C THR A 86 33.39 14.36 12.57
N ARG A 87 33.86 13.37 11.80
CA ARG A 87 34.95 12.48 12.22
C ARG A 87 36.24 13.24 12.49
N GLU A 88 36.64 14.13 11.58
CA GLU A 88 37.86 14.92 11.74
C GLU A 88 37.84 15.76 13.03
N PHE A 89 36.75 16.50 13.27
CA PHE A 89 36.64 17.35 14.46
C PHE A 89 36.47 16.53 15.74
N ALA A 90 35.69 15.45 15.71
CA ALA A 90 35.50 14.60 16.88
C ALA A 90 36.81 13.90 17.29
N SER A 91 37.57 13.36 16.33
CA SER A 91 38.86 12.71 16.60
C SER A 91 39.88 13.69 17.19
N LYS A 92 39.91 14.97 16.76
CA LYS A 92 40.76 16.00 17.40
C LYS A 92 40.50 16.15 18.90
N ALA A 93 39.24 16.06 19.35
CA ALA A 93 38.92 16.09 20.78
C ALA A 93 39.44 14.85 21.52
N VAL A 94 39.35 13.68 20.89
CA VAL A 94 39.76 12.40 21.46
C VAL A 94 41.28 12.31 21.56
N ASP A 95 41.99 12.67 20.49
CA ASP A 95 43.43 12.51 20.37
C ASP A 95 44.18 13.57 21.17
N TRP A 96 43.81 14.85 21.00
CA TRP A 96 44.59 15.97 21.53
C TRP A 96 44.12 16.48 22.89
N HIS A 97 42.91 16.09 23.32
CA HIS A 97 42.31 16.59 24.56
C HIS A 97 41.84 15.49 25.52
N ARG A 98 42.63 14.41 25.67
CA ARG A 98 42.31 13.22 26.51
C ARG A 98 41.83 13.51 27.94
N ILE A 99 42.29 14.60 28.58
CA ILE A 99 41.86 15.00 29.94
C ILE A 99 40.57 15.84 29.97
N SER A 100 40.02 16.17 28.80
CA SER A 100 38.84 17.02 28.63
C SER A 100 37.55 16.28 28.92
N LYS A 101 36.56 16.98 29.48
CA LYS A 101 35.21 16.45 29.66
C LYS A 101 34.46 16.26 28.34
N TRP A 102 34.98 16.77 27.22
CA TRP A 102 34.36 16.69 25.90
C TRP A 102 34.82 15.47 25.08
N VAL A 103 35.73 14.65 25.60
CA VAL A 103 36.17 13.41 24.93
C VAL A 103 34.99 12.46 24.70
N ASP A 104 34.29 12.01 25.74
CA ASP A 104 33.18 11.05 25.56
C ASP A 104 32.04 11.62 24.67
N PRO A 105 31.60 12.89 24.81
CA PRO A 105 30.67 13.49 23.86
C PRO A 105 31.16 13.48 22.41
N SER A 106 32.44 13.74 22.14
CA SER A 106 32.99 13.65 20.79
C SER A 106 33.07 12.21 20.29
N TYR A 107 33.42 11.26 21.15
CA TYR A 107 33.43 9.84 20.82
C TYR A 107 32.00 9.33 20.50
N PHE A 108 30.97 9.88 21.18
CA PHE A 108 29.57 9.62 20.83
C PHE A 108 29.23 10.10 19.41
N LEU A 109 29.75 11.27 19.00
CA LEU A 109 29.55 11.79 17.64
C LEU A 109 30.24 10.94 16.57
N LEU A 110 31.36 10.28 16.88
CA LEU A 110 31.97 9.30 15.97
C LEU A 110 31.00 8.14 15.70
N GLY A 111 30.43 7.55 16.75
CA GLY A 111 29.45 6.46 16.60
C GLY A 111 28.17 6.91 15.90
N MET A 112 27.76 8.17 16.06
CA MET A 112 26.65 8.72 15.27
C MET A 112 27.01 8.86 13.79
N ALA A 113 28.24 9.24 13.46
CA ALA A 113 28.68 9.28 12.06
C ALA A 113 28.68 7.89 11.43
N ASP A 114 29.18 6.87 12.15
CA ASP A 114 29.10 5.45 11.72
C ASP A 114 27.65 5.01 11.51
N TYR A 115 26.75 5.36 12.45
CA TYR A 115 25.33 5.04 12.36
C TYR A 115 24.69 5.62 11.09
N TYR A 116 24.94 6.89 10.76
CA TYR A 116 24.38 7.50 9.55
C TYR A 116 24.97 6.93 8.26
N GLU A 117 26.22 6.47 8.26
CA GLU A 117 26.81 5.73 7.13
C GLU A 117 26.36 4.25 7.07
N ALA A 118 25.40 3.84 7.93
CA ALA A 118 24.94 2.47 8.08
C ALA A 118 26.05 1.46 8.46
N GLN A 119 27.14 1.93 9.07
CA GLN A 119 28.21 1.10 9.65
C GLN A 119 27.80 0.69 11.06
N PHE A 120 26.75 -0.15 11.16
CA PHE A 120 26.10 -0.47 12.43
C PHE A 120 27.01 -1.21 13.42
N ASP A 121 27.95 -2.02 12.94
CA ASP A 121 28.92 -2.72 13.79
C ASP A 121 29.88 -1.75 14.48
N ASP A 122 30.47 -0.83 13.72
CA ASP A 122 31.40 0.19 14.23
C ASP A 122 30.69 1.16 15.18
N ALA A 123 29.47 1.59 14.81
CA ALA A 123 28.62 2.40 15.67
C ALA A 123 28.32 1.66 17.00
N SER A 124 27.94 0.38 16.92
CA SER A 124 27.62 -0.43 18.09
C SER A 124 28.84 -0.62 19.00
N ASN A 125 30.01 -0.90 18.43
CA ASN A 125 31.27 -1.02 19.17
C ASN A 125 31.60 0.29 19.90
N THR A 126 31.44 1.42 19.23
CA THR A 126 31.63 2.75 19.80
C THR A 126 30.68 3.02 20.97
N PHE A 127 29.39 2.71 20.84
CA PHE A 127 28.42 2.91 21.91
C PHE A 127 28.59 1.93 23.08
N LYS A 128 28.96 0.67 22.82
CA LYS A 128 29.34 -0.31 23.84
C LYS A 128 30.56 0.17 24.62
N TYR A 129 31.60 0.66 23.93
CA TYR A 129 32.78 1.26 24.55
C TYR A 129 32.41 2.42 25.48
N LEU A 130 31.54 3.33 25.04
CA LEU A 130 31.08 4.45 25.87
C LEU A 130 30.28 4.02 27.09
N ASN A 131 29.42 3.00 26.94
CA ASN A 131 28.65 2.46 28.06
C ASN A 131 29.56 1.88 29.16
N VAL A 132 30.64 1.19 28.78
CA VAL A 132 31.58 0.57 29.73
C VAL A 132 32.56 1.59 30.31
N ASN A 133 33.12 2.47 29.49
CA ASN A 133 34.29 3.28 29.86
C ASN A 133 33.97 4.71 30.30
N SER A 134 32.81 5.27 29.94
CA SER A 134 32.48 6.65 30.35
C SER A 134 32.07 6.73 31.82
N LYS A 135 32.64 7.66 32.57
CA LYS A 135 32.20 7.96 33.94
C LYS A 135 30.93 8.81 33.99
N LYS A 136 30.42 9.29 32.85
CA LYS A 136 29.27 10.20 32.76
C LYS A 136 27.99 9.42 32.49
N LYS A 137 27.11 9.32 33.51
CA LYS A 137 25.79 8.66 33.37
C LYS A 137 25.00 9.14 32.15
N LYS A 138 25.01 10.46 31.88
CA LYS A 138 24.31 11.03 30.72
C LYS A 138 24.79 10.41 29.39
N ILE A 139 26.10 10.22 29.21
CA ILE A 139 26.65 9.64 27.99
C ILE A 139 26.36 8.13 27.94
N ARG A 140 26.59 7.40 29.03
CA ARG A 140 26.28 5.96 29.10
C ARG A 140 24.83 5.66 28.70
N HIS A 141 23.87 6.36 29.30
CA HIS A 141 22.45 6.19 28.97
C HIS A 141 22.15 6.58 27.51
N ARG A 142 22.76 7.65 26.99
CA ARG A 142 22.55 8.06 25.59
C ARG A 142 23.11 7.02 24.61
N SER A 143 24.27 6.43 24.91
CA SER A 143 24.87 5.33 24.14
C SER A 143 23.99 4.08 24.16
N LEU A 144 23.46 3.69 25.32
CA LEU A 144 22.50 2.57 25.43
C LEU A 144 21.22 2.82 24.62
N ILE A 145 20.66 4.03 24.68
CA ILE A 145 19.49 4.40 23.88
C ILE A 145 19.79 4.30 22.37
N GLN A 146 21.03 4.60 21.96
CA GLN A 146 21.42 4.49 20.57
C GLN A 146 21.72 3.05 20.14
N LEU A 147 22.20 2.19 21.03
CA LEU A 147 22.23 0.75 20.81
C LEU A 147 20.82 0.18 20.64
N LEU A 148 19.85 0.60 21.47
CA LEU A 148 18.44 0.25 21.29
C LEU A 148 17.94 0.65 19.90
N ARG A 149 18.30 1.85 19.43
CA ARG A 149 17.96 2.31 18.06
C ARG A 149 18.52 1.36 17.00
N ILE A 150 19.80 1.03 17.07
CA ILE A 150 20.47 0.13 16.12
C ILE A 150 19.85 -1.28 16.15
N SER A 151 19.68 -1.88 17.34
CA SER A 151 19.05 -3.19 17.47
C SER A 151 17.64 -3.21 16.87
N THR A 152 16.88 -2.12 17.02
CA THR A 152 15.55 -1.99 16.41
C THR A 152 15.64 -1.84 14.88
N ASP A 153 16.59 -1.07 14.36
CA ASP A 153 16.80 -0.90 12.91
C ASP A 153 17.21 -2.22 12.23
N LEU A 154 17.96 -3.07 12.94
CA LEU A 154 18.39 -4.41 12.47
C LEU A 154 17.33 -5.51 12.67
N GLY A 155 16.23 -5.24 13.36
CA GLY A 155 15.22 -6.26 13.70
C GLY A 155 15.62 -7.19 14.86
N ASN A 156 16.73 -6.94 15.54
CA ASN A 156 17.21 -7.71 16.70
C ASN A 156 16.42 -7.31 17.96
N PHE A 157 15.16 -7.72 18.03
CA PHE A 157 14.24 -7.29 19.10
C PHE A 157 14.58 -7.83 20.49
N GLU A 158 15.29 -8.96 20.58
CA GLU A 158 15.76 -9.52 21.85
C GLU A 158 16.80 -8.60 22.52
N ASP A 159 17.85 -8.23 21.79
CA ASP A 159 18.87 -7.27 22.23
C ASP A 159 18.25 -5.93 22.64
N ALA A 160 17.32 -5.44 21.82
CA ALA A 160 16.56 -4.23 22.12
C ALA A 160 15.81 -4.36 23.46
N ASN A 161 15.15 -5.50 23.72
CA ASN A 161 14.42 -5.74 24.96
C ASN A 161 15.34 -5.80 26.19
N TYR A 162 16.51 -6.43 26.09
CA TYR A 162 17.51 -6.42 27.17
C TYR A 162 17.97 -5.01 27.52
N ILE A 163 18.21 -4.17 26.52
CA ILE A 163 18.60 -2.77 26.72
C ILE A 163 17.46 -1.98 27.38
N ILE A 164 16.21 -2.22 26.96
CA ILE A 164 15.02 -1.60 27.54
C ILE A 164 14.89 -1.99 29.02
N ASP A 165 14.93 -3.28 29.35
CA ASP A 165 14.84 -3.76 30.73
C ASP A 165 15.92 -3.11 31.60
N TYR A 166 17.16 -3.08 31.12
CA TYR A 166 18.26 -2.39 31.81
C TYR A 166 17.95 -0.90 32.03
N LEU A 167 17.55 -0.17 30.99
CA LEU A 167 17.28 1.27 31.06
C LEU A 167 16.06 1.61 31.93
N THR A 168 15.08 0.71 32.06
CA THR A 168 13.91 0.93 32.93
C THR A 168 14.23 0.81 34.42
N LYS A 169 15.23 -0.01 34.77
CA LYS A 169 15.73 -0.17 36.16
C LYS A 169 16.69 0.93 36.60
N GLU A 170 17.26 1.69 35.65
CA GLU A 170 18.22 2.74 35.93
C GLU A 170 17.60 4.01 36.56
N THR A 171 18.28 4.56 37.56
CA THR A 171 17.85 5.79 38.24
C THR A 171 18.67 7.00 37.81
N GLY A 172 18.04 8.18 37.77
CA GLY A 172 18.73 9.43 37.41
C GLY A 172 18.98 9.63 35.91
N ILE A 173 18.16 9.04 35.04
CA ILE A 173 18.16 9.35 33.60
C ILE A 173 17.75 10.81 33.42
N SER A 174 18.61 11.60 32.75
CA SER A 174 18.32 13.02 32.46
C SER A 174 17.07 13.17 31.59
N SER A 175 16.33 14.27 31.75
CA SER A 175 15.10 14.55 30.97
C SER A 175 15.29 14.41 29.46
N ASP A 176 16.41 14.89 28.93
CA ASP A 176 16.84 14.76 27.54
C ASP A 176 16.93 13.29 27.07
N ASN A 177 17.63 12.46 27.85
CA ASN A 177 17.69 11.02 27.58
C ASN A 177 16.35 10.31 27.80
N LYS A 178 15.47 10.78 28.70
CA LYS A 178 14.11 10.22 28.84
C LYS A 178 13.29 10.48 27.59
N PHE A 179 13.35 11.68 27.02
CA PHE A 179 12.73 11.98 25.74
C PHE A 179 13.21 11.01 24.64
N HIS A 180 14.52 10.86 24.49
CA HIS A 180 15.08 9.96 23.47
C HIS A 180 14.79 8.48 23.74
N LEU A 181 14.78 8.04 24.99
CA LEU A 181 14.39 6.68 25.36
C LEU A 181 12.95 6.40 24.94
N TYR A 182 12.00 7.25 25.35
CA TYR A 182 10.58 7.03 25.02
C TYR A 182 10.31 7.14 23.52
N LYS A 183 11.01 8.03 22.80
CA LYS A 183 10.91 8.09 21.33
C LYS A 183 11.45 6.81 20.66
N ASN A 184 12.57 6.25 21.15
CA ASN A 184 13.09 4.97 20.64
C ASN A 184 12.22 3.78 21.04
N LEU A 185 11.63 3.78 22.24
CA LEU A 185 10.61 2.79 22.64
C LEU A 185 9.40 2.82 21.71
N ALA A 186 8.92 4.02 21.37
CA ALA A 186 7.82 4.16 20.42
C ALA A 186 8.17 3.57 19.05
N TYR A 187 9.41 3.76 18.60
CA TYR A 187 9.90 3.17 17.35
C TYR A 187 10.08 1.65 17.42
N TYR A 188 10.56 1.12 18.56
CA TYR A 188 10.62 -0.32 18.82
C TYR A 188 9.24 -0.97 18.71
N TYR A 189 8.23 -0.40 19.35
CA TYR A 189 6.86 -0.89 19.26
C TYR A 189 6.27 -0.72 17.85
N ASP A 190 6.59 0.38 17.17
CA ASP A 190 6.18 0.63 15.77
C ASP A 190 6.68 -0.49 14.84
N LYS A 191 7.94 -0.89 14.96
CA LYS A 191 8.54 -1.96 14.15
C LYS A 191 8.02 -3.37 14.46
N ARG A 192 7.42 -3.57 15.63
CA ARG A 192 6.77 -4.83 16.03
C ARG A 192 5.25 -4.85 15.74
N GLY A 193 4.70 -3.77 15.17
CA GLY A 193 3.25 -3.64 14.97
C GLY A 193 2.45 -3.40 16.25
N GLU A 194 3.11 -3.10 17.38
CA GLU A 194 2.47 -2.93 18.68
C GLU A 194 1.94 -1.50 18.88
N ILE A 195 0.71 -1.25 18.43
CA ILE A 195 0.08 0.09 18.45
C ILE A 195 0.00 0.69 19.86
N ASN A 196 -0.43 -0.12 20.85
CA ASN A 196 -0.61 0.34 22.23
C ASN A 196 0.71 0.75 22.89
N GLY A 197 1.77 -0.06 22.68
CA GLY A 197 3.11 0.25 23.14
C GLY A 197 3.64 1.53 22.53
N LYS A 198 3.46 1.70 21.20
CA LYS A 198 3.82 2.91 20.46
C LYS A 198 3.12 4.14 21.04
N LEU A 199 1.81 4.08 21.23
CA LEU A 199 1.01 5.20 21.74
C LEU A 199 1.44 5.61 23.14
N GLY A 200 1.57 4.63 24.06
CA GLY A 200 2.01 4.89 25.43
C GLY A 200 3.42 5.48 25.52
N ALA A 201 4.34 5.02 24.67
CA ALA A 201 5.69 5.56 24.60
C ALA A 201 5.72 6.99 24.02
N LEU A 202 4.96 7.27 22.95
CA LEU A 202 4.85 8.62 22.40
C LEU A 202 4.25 9.61 23.40
N ASP A 203 3.17 9.24 24.11
CA ASP A 203 2.56 10.11 25.11
C ASP A 203 3.54 10.44 26.26
N ARG A 204 4.30 9.45 26.73
CA ARG A 204 5.37 9.68 27.72
C ARG A 204 6.45 10.61 27.18
N SER A 205 6.82 10.51 25.91
CA SER A 205 7.85 11.36 25.30
C SER A 205 7.46 12.85 25.32
N LEU A 206 6.16 13.18 25.19
CA LEU A 206 5.66 14.56 25.20
C LEU A 206 5.99 15.31 26.49
N ALA A 207 6.09 14.61 27.62
CA ALA A 207 6.42 15.22 28.92
C ALA A 207 7.87 15.70 29.01
N PHE A 208 8.76 15.24 28.12
CA PHE A 208 10.20 15.50 28.19
C PHE A 208 10.74 16.32 27.01
N THR A 209 9.96 16.48 25.93
CA THR A 209 10.39 17.31 24.79
C THR A 209 10.31 18.81 25.10
N LYS A 210 11.33 19.55 24.69
CA LYS A 210 11.34 21.03 24.73
C LYS A 210 11.10 21.66 23.36
N ASN A 211 11.18 20.86 22.29
CA ASN A 211 11.06 21.35 20.92
C ASN A 211 9.59 21.40 20.52
N LYS A 212 9.09 22.61 20.23
CA LYS A 212 7.69 22.83 19.82
C LYS A 212 7.32 22.11 18.52
N LYS A 213 8.25 22.04 17.55
CA LYS A 213 8.02 21.33 16.27
C LYS A 213 7.87 19.82 16.47
N GLU A 214 8.69 19.27 17.37
CA GLU A 214 8.62 17.86 17.76
C GLU A 214 7.32 17.57 18.53
N LEU A 215 6.97 18.42 19.51
CA LEU A 215 5.72 18.28 20.25
C LEU A 215 4.50 18.30 19.32
N SER A 216 4.48 19.21 18.35
CA SER A 216 3.43 19.25 17.32
C SER A 216 3.40 17.95 16.50
N ARG A 217 4.56 17.46 16.04
CA ARG A 217 4.65 16.25 15.21
C ARG A 217 4.19 15.01 15.98
N THR A 218 4.65 14.84 17.21
CA THR A 218 4.28 13.71 18.06
C THR A 218 2.79 13.71 18.40
N ASN A 219 2.21 14.88 18.70
CA ASN A 219 0.75 14.98 18.89
C ASN A 219 -0.03 14.60 17.62
N PHE A 220 0.47 15.01 16.45
CA PHE A 220 -0.14 14.62 15.17
C PHE A 220 -0.11 13.10 14.95
N ILE A 221 1.03 12.44 15.20
CA ILE A 221 1.16 10.99 15.12
C ILE A 221 0.17 10.29 16.07
N ILE A 222 0.07 10.76 17.32
CA ILE A 222 -0.87 10.20 18.30
C ILE A 222 -2.32 10.39 17.82
N ALA A 223 -2.66 11.54 17.23
CA ALA A 223 -3.99 11.79 16.68
C ALA A 223 -4.34 10.82 15.55
N GLN A 224 -3.41 10.59 14.61
CA GLN A 224 -3.60 9.63 13.53
C GLN A 224 -3.78 8.20 14.04
N LEU A 225 -3.01 7.80 15.07
CA LEU A 225 -3.19 6.50 15.72
C LEU A 225 -4.60 6.39 16.32
N TYR A 226 -5.03 7.35 17.14
CA TYR A 226 -6.38 7.32 17.71
C TYR A 226 -7.48 7.32 16.65
N GLN A 227 -7.29 8.05 15.55
CA GLN A 227 -8.24 8.07 14.44
C GLN A 227 -8.37 6.69 13.78
N ARG A 228 -7.24 5.98 13.56
CA ARG A 228 -7.26 4.61 13.02
C ARG A 228 -7.94 3.63 13.95
N GLU A 229 -7.80 3.83 15.26
CA GLU A 229 -8.50 3.05 16.29
C GLU A 229 -9.99 3.40 16.43
N GLY A 230 -10.51 4.36 15.65
CA GLY A 230 -11.89 4.84 15.75
C GLY A 230 -12.19 5.66 17.01
N LEU A 231 -11.16 6.04 17.77
CA LEU A 231 -11.24 6.86 18.98
C LEU A 231 -11.29 8.36 18.61
N ASN A 232 -12.32 8.74 17.86
CA ASN A 232 -12.46 10.04 17.19
C ASN A 232 -12.36 11.25 18.14
N SER A 233 -12.98 11.18 19.33
CA SER A 233 -12.92 12.25 20.33
C SER A 233 -11.48 12.52 20.83
N LEU A 234 -10.70 11.45 21.06
CA LEU A 234 -9.29 11.57 21.44
C LEU A 234 -8.45 12.06 20.26
N ALA A 235 -8.70 11.55 19.05
CA ALA A 235 -8.03 12.01 17.84
C ALA A 235 -8.23 13.52 17.64
N PHE A 236 -9.45 14.03 17.83
CA PHE A 236 -9.77 15.45 17.75
C PHE A 236 -8.92 16.30 18.70
N ASP A 237 -8.87 15.94 19.98
CA ASP A 237 -8.08 16.67 20.99
C ASP A 237 -6.57 16.69 20.64
N TYR A 238 -6.01 15.56 20.19
CA TYR A 238 -4.61 15.51 19.80
C TYR A 238 -4.32 16.26 18.49
N TYR A 239 -5.22 16.27 17.52
CA TYR A 239 -5.10 17.13 16.34
C TYR A 239 -5.08 18.61 16.75
N GLN A 240 -5.98 19.05 17.65
CA GLN A 240 -5.97 20.41 18.17
C GLN A 240 -4.67 20.74 18.93
N LYS A 241 -4.13 19.78 19.70
CA LYS A 241 -2.84 19.94 20.38
C LYS A 241 -1.68 20.04 19.39
N SER A 242 -1.75 19.37 18.24
CA SER A 242 -0.72 19.43 17.19
C SER A 242 -0.60 20.81 16.54
N LEU A 243 -1.67 21.62 16.57
CA LEU A 243 -1.68 23.00 16.07
C LEU A 243 -0.88 23.96 16.97
N ARG A 244 -0.61 23.58 18.21
CA ARG A 244 0.16 24.39 19.15
C ARG A 244 1.65 24.36 18.77
N GLY A 245 2.31 25.50 18.85
CA GLY A 245 3.76 25.59 18.69
C GLY A 245 4.27 25.91 17.28
N ASN A 246 3.43 26.50 16.43
CA ASN A 246 3.75 26.92 15.06
C ASN A 246 4.23 25.77 14.16
N PRO A 247 3.36 24.76 13.91
CA PRO A 247 3.64 23.71 12.93
C PRO A 247 3.94 24.27 11.53
N PRO A 248 4.67 23.50 10.69
CA PRO A 248 4.70 23.76 9.25
C PRO A 248 3.29 23.81 8.66
N TYR A 249 3.11 24.59 7.58
CA TYR A 249 1.80 24.84 6.98
C TYR A 249 1.04 23.56 6.63
N GLU A 250 1.69 22.59 5.99
CA GLU A 250 1.05 21.33 5.61
C GLU A 250 0.49 20.58 6.83
N ARG A 251 1.28 20.42 7.90
CA ARG A 251 0.79 19.77 9.13
C ARG A 251 -0.35 20.54 9.75
N TYR A 252 -0.28 21.88 9.76
CA TYR A 252 -1.38 22.71 10.24
C TYR A 252 -2.66 22.43 9.44
N PHE A 253 -2.55 22.41 8.11
CA PHE A 253 -3.64 22.13 7.19
C PHE A 253 -4.24 20.74 7.44
N PHE A 254 -3.42 19.68 7.44
CA PHE A 254 -3.88 18.30 7.66
C PHE A 254 -4.46 18.09 9.06
N ALA A 255 -3.89 18.72 10.09
CA ALA A 255 -4.42 18.62 11.45
C ALA A 255 -5.82 19.23 11.56
N GLN A 256 -6.09 20.33 10.86
CA GLN A 256 -7.45 20.89 10.80
C GLN A 256 -8.40 20.03 10.00
N LEU A 257 -7.93 19.55 8.85
CA LEU A 257 -8.68 18.68 7.95
C LEU A 257 -9.15 17.42 8.68
N TYR A 258 -8.22 16.69 9.30
CA TYR A 258 -8.53 15.47 10.03
C TYR A 258 -9.28 15.74 11.33
N ALA A 259 -9.04 16.87 12.01
CA ALA A 259 -9.91 17.27 13.13
C ALA A 259 -11.36 17.46 12.69
N GLN A 260 -11.65 18.01 11.50
CA GLN A 260 -13.04 18.07 11.00
C GLN A 260 -13.58 16.69 10.63
N GLN A 261 -12.74 15.80 10.11
CA GLN A 261 -13.14 14.44 9.74
C GLN A 261 -13.55 13.59 10.94
N VAL A 262 -12.89 13.75 12.09
CA VAL A 262 -13.18 13.01 13.33
C VAL A 262 -14.13 13.76 14.27
N ALA A 263 -14.56 14.98 13.93
CA ALA A 263 -15.53 15.70 14.75
C ALA A 263 -16.87 14.94 14.75
N ASP A 264 -17.49 14.76 15.91
CA ASP A 264 -18.80 14.12 16.02
C ASP A 264 -19.86 14.96 15.28
N LEU A 265 -20.29 14.50 14.11
CA LEU A 265 -21.32 15.17 13.31
C LEU A 265 -22.70 14.65 13.74
N ASN A 266 -23.50 15.50 14.39
CA ASN A 266 -24.91 15.22 14.60
C ASN A 266 -25.67 15.49 13.29
N ARG A 267 -26.56 14.57 12.89
CA ARG A 267 -27.16 14.57 11.53
C ARG A 267 -27.83 15.89 11.15
N GLY A 268 -27.61 16.31 9.89
CA GLY A 268 -28.34 17.37 9.19
C GLY A 268 -27.58 18.69 9.04
N LYS A 269 -27.45 19.47 10.12
CA LYS A 269 -26.80 20.80 10.07
C LYS A 269 -25.27 20.71 9.98
N ASP A 270 -24.67 19.67 10.56
CA ASP A 270 -23.22 19.52 10.61
C ASP A 270 -22.63 19.07 9.26
N VAL A 271 -23.37 18.30 8.46
CA VAL A 271 -22.93 17.85 7.12
C VAL A 271 -22.77 19.01 6.16
N LYS A 272 -23.73 19.94 6.12
CA LYS A 272 -23.64 21.14 5.26
C LYS A 272 -22.46 22.01 5.66
N ARG A 273 -22.23 22.18 6.97
CA ARG A 273 -21.08 22.93 7.50
C ARG A 273 -19.76 22.31 7.04
N VAL A 274 -19.63 21.00 7.09
CA VAL A 274 -18.42 20.28 6.63
C VAL A 274 -18.22 20.39 5.11
N ARG A 275 -19.28 20.26 4.31
CA ARG A 275 -19.21 20.48 2.85
C ARG A 275 -18.73 21.89 2.51
N SER A 276 -19.32 22.91 3.15
CA SER A 276 -18.90 24.30 2.99
C SER A 276 -17.46 24.52 3.42
N TYR A 277 -17.00 23.86 4.49
CA TYR A 277 -15.61 23.92 4.93
C TYR A 277 -14.64 23.42 3.85
N TYR A 278 -14.91 22.27 3.22
CA TYR A 278 -14.10 21.79 2.09
C TYR A 278 -14.14 22.76 0.90
N ASP A 279 -15.30 23.31 0.57
CA ASP A 279 -15.44 24.28 -0.53
C ASP A 279 -14.65 25.57 -0.27
N ASP A 280 -14.65 26.05 0.98
CA ASP A 280 -13.90 27.23 1.38
C ASP A 280 -12.38 26.96 1.36
N LEU A 281 -11.95 25.77 1.82
CA LEU A 281 -10.55 25.35 1.69
C LEU A 281 -10.10 25.29 0.24
N TYR A 282 -10.94 24.78 -0.67
CA TYR A 282 -10.61 24.67 -2.10
C TYR A 282 -10.49 26.04 -2.78
N LYS A 283 -11.32 27.01 -2.37
CA LYS A 283 -11.30 28.38 -2.88
C LYS A 283 -10.12 29.20 -2.36
N ASP A 284 -9.60 28.89 -1.18
CA ASP A 284 -8.43 29.60 -0.63
C ASP A 284 -7.22 29.44 -1.54
N THR A 285 -6.65 30.57 -1.98
CA THR A 285 -5.50 30.61 -2.89
C THR A 285 -4.24 30.01 -2.26
N LYS A 286 -4.15 29.97 -0.92
CA LYS A 286 -3.04 29.34 -0.19
C LYS A 286 -3.01 27.82 -0.35
N ASN A 287 -4.18 27.21 -0.64
CA ASN A 287 -4.31 25.76 -0.75
C ASN A 287 -4.22 25.27 -2.20
N LYS A 288 -3.75 26.10 -3.14
CA LYS A 288 -3.69 25.74 -4.56
C LYS A 288 -2.97 24.40 -4.79
N GLU A 289 -1.87 24.16 -4.07
CA GLU A 289 -1.07 22.93 -4.17
C GLU A 289 -1.67 21.72 -3.43
N LEU A 290 -2.74 21.92 -2.65
CA LEU A 290 -3.42 20.91 -1.84
C LEU A 290 -4.86 20.66 -2.30
N ARG A 291 -5.24 21.15 -3.47
CA ARG A 291 -6.62 21.04 -4.00
C ARG A 291 -7.01 19.59 -4.27
N ASP A 292 -6.08 18.80 -4.78
CA ASP A 292 -6.19 17.35 -4.95
C ASP A 292 -6.50 16.65 -3.61
N VAL A 293 -5.79 17.01 -2.53
CA VAL A 293 -6.03 16.52 -1.17
C VAL A 293 -7.43 16.93 -0.68
N ILE A 294 -7.82 18.19 -0.86
CA ILE A 294 -9.13 18.69 -0.42
C ILE A 294 -10.27 17.93 -1.11
N LEU A 295 -10.17 17.75 -2.43
CA LEU A 295 -11.17 17.02 -3.20
C LEU A 295 -11.20 15.53 -2.83
N TYR A 296 -10.04 14.92 -2.62
CA TYR A 296 -9.93 13.54 -2.14
C TYR A 296 -10.63 13.35 -0.80
N GLU A 297 -10.31 14.19 0.19
CA GLU A 297 -10.92 14.08 1.53
C GLU A 297 -12.42 14.40 1.51
N LYS A 298 -12.85 15.33 0.67
CA LYS A 298 -14.28 15.57 0.43
C LYS A 298 -14.94 14.34 -0.17
N ALA A 299 -14.31 13.67 -1.13
CA ALA A 299 -14.84 12.44 -1.70
C ALA A 299 -14.96 11.31 -0.67
N VAL A 300 -13.92 11.12 0.16
CA VAL A 300 -13.95 10.15 1.27
C VAL A 300 -15.06 10.50 2.27
N PHE A 301 -15.31 11.78 2.51
CA PHE A 301 -16.43 12.24 3.33
C PHE A 301 -17.79 11.87 2.70
N GLU A 302 -17.99 12.12 1.41
CA GLU A 302 -19.23 11.77 0.71
C GLU A 302 -19.47 10.24 0.65
N LEU A 303 -18.41 9.43 0.46
CA LEU A 303 -18.50 7.97 0.56
C LEU A 303 -19.02 7.52 1.93
N LYS A 304 -18.56 8.15 3.02
CA LYS A 304 -19.06 7.85 4.37
C LYS A 304 -20.53 8.24 4.56
N GLN A 305 -21.06 9.16 3.75
CA GLN A 305 -22.48 9.50 3.73
C GLN A 305 -23.30 8.59 2.79
N GLY A 306 -22.65 7.72 2.02
CA GLY A 306 -23.28 6.83 1.03
C GLY A 306 -23.50 7.46 -0.35
N ASP A 307 -22.91 8.63 -0.63
CA ASP A 307 -23.03 9.32 -1.93
C ASP A 307 -21.85 8.94 -2.83
N VAL A 308 -21.96 7.79 -3.50
CA VAL A 308 -20.88 7.17 -4.28
C VAL A 308 -20.63 7.94 -5.57
N GLU A 309 -21.68 8.35 -6.27
CA GLU A 309 -21.59 9.10 -7.53
C GLU A 309 -20.87 10.44 -7.34
N GLU A 310 -21.20 11.17 -6.28
CA GLU A 310 -20.53 12.43 -5.98
C GLU A 310 -19.05 12.20 -5.63
N ALA A 311 -18.76 11.18 -4.84
CA ALA A 311 -17.40 10.84 -4.46
C ALA A 311 -16.52 10.49 -5.67
N GLU A 312 -17.03 9.66 -6.58
CA GLU A 312 -16.33 9.29 -7.82
C GLU A 312 -16.04 10.53 -8.69
N ARG A 313 -17.04 11.40 -8.85
CA ARG A 313 -16.87 12.67 -9.58
C ARG A 313 -15.81 13.56 -8.93
N LEU A 314 -15.79 13.66 -7.61
CA LEU A 314 -14.80 14.44 -6.87
C LEU A 314 -13.39 13.85 -7.00
N LEU A 315 -13.25 12.53 -6.96
CA LEU A 315 -11.97 11.84 -7.15
C LEU A 315 -11.44 12.01 -8.57
N ILE A 316 -12.28 11.87 -9.60
CA ILE A 316 -11.91 12.13 -11.00
C ILE A 316 -11.46 13.58 -11.17
N ARG A 317 -12.15 14.53 -10.52
CA ARG A 317 -11.72 15.92 -10.50
C ARG A 317 -10.38 16.09 -9.78
N ALA A 318 -10.18 15.44 -8.63
CA ALA A 318 -8.94 15.47 -7.88
C ALA A 318 -7.75 14.97 -8.71
N ALA A 319 -7.94 13.89 -9.49
CA ALA A 319 -6.90 13.34 -10.37
C ALA A 319 -6.47 14.32 -11.47
N LYS A 320 -7.37 15.23 -11.89
CA LYS A 320 -7.12 16.26 -12.92
C LYS A 320 -6.48 17.53 -12.37
N GLU A 321 -6.44 17.73 -11.05
CA GLU A 321 -5.79 18.91 -10.47
C GLU A 321 -4.25 18.79 -10.55
N ASP A 322 -3.60 19.95 -10.68
CA ASP A 322 -2.13 20.07 -10.66
C ASP A 322 -1.64 20.03 -9.20
N GLY A 323 -1.71 18.85 -8.59
CA GLY A 323 -1.17 18.58 -7.26
C GLY A 323 0.35 18.53 -7.26
N ASN A 324 0.98 19.03 -6.19
CA ASN A 324 2.44 18.99 -6.03
C ASN A 324 2.92 17.61 -5.50
N ASN A 325 2.01 16.73 -5.06
CA ASN A 325 2.36 15.45 -4.43
C ASN A 325 1.99 14.24 -5.31
N PRO A 326 2.96 13.54 -5.92
CA PRO A 326 2.65 12.36 -6.73
C PRO A 326 1.98 11.25 -5.90
N ILE A 327 2.41 11.05 -4.65
CA ILE A 327 1.83 10.03 -3.76
C ILE A 327 0.33 10.26 -3.55
N GLN A 328 -0.12 11.53 -3.48
CA GLN A 328 -1.54 11.86 -3.37
C GLN A 328 -2.34 11.38 -4.59
N LYS A 329 -1.77 11.49 -5.81
CA LYS A 329 -2.40 10.95 -7.02
C LYS A 329 -2.49 9.43 -6.94
N GLY A 330 -1.47 8.77 -6.41
CA GLY A 330 -1.50 7.34 -6.10
C GLY A 330 -2.70 6.96 -5.24
N TYR A 331 -2.95 7.69 -4.14
CA TYR A 331 -4.12 7.44 -3.29
C TYR A 331 -5.46 7.73 -3.96
N ILE A 332 -5.54 8.78 -4.79
CA ILE A 332 -6.76 9.10 -5.54
C ILE A 332 -7.12 7.95 -6.49
N TYR A 333 -6.15 7.46 -7.27
CA TYR A 333 -6.36 6.34 -8.17
C TYR A 333 -6.63 5.03 -7.43
N SER A 334 -5.91 4.75 -6.35
CA SER A 334 -6.19 3.58 -5.51
C SER A 334 -7.63 3.63 -4.97
N LYS A 335 -8.11 4.81 -4.57
CA LYS A 335 -9.48 4.92 -4.05
C LYS A 335 -10.54 4.77 -5.14
N LEU A 336 -10.27 5.26 -6.36
CA LEU A 336 -11.11 4.99 -7.52
C LEU A 336 -11.14 3.50 -7.87
N ALA A 337 -10.00 2.82 -7.77
CA ALA A 337 -9.92 1.37 -7.94
C ALA A 337 -10.76 0.64 -6.90
N ASP A 338 -10.68 1.03 -5.62
CA ASP A 338 -11.51 0.44 -4.55
C ASP A 338 -13.00 0.61 -4.82
N ILE A 339 -13.44 1.80 -5.26
CA ILE A 339 -14.85 2.04 -5.62
C ILE A 339 -15.27 1.14 -6.80
N ALA A 340 -14.44 1.07 -7.84
CA ALA A 340 -14.71 0.24 -9.00
C ALA A 340 -14.78 -1.25 -8.62
N PHE A 341 -13.86 -1.72 -7.78
CA PHE A 341 -13.78 -3.10 -7.32
C PHE A 341 -14.92 -3.48 -6.36
N GLU A 342 -15.06 -2.75 -5.24
CA GLU A 342 -15.92 -3.15 -4.13
C GLU A 342 -17.39 -2.76 -4.32
N ILE A 343 -17.67 -1.65 -5.01
CA ILE A 343 -19.03 -1.10 -5.12
C ILE A 343 -19.62 -1.37 -6.50
N ARG A 344 -18.84 -1.16 -7.56
CA ARG A 344 -19.32 -1.33 -8.94
C ARG A 344 -19.13 -2.75 -9.47
N ASN A 345 -18.30 -3.59 -8.82
CA ASN A 345 -17.86 -4.89 -9.34
C ASN A 345 -17.26 -4.77 -10.77
N ASP A 346 -16.64 -3.63 -11.09
CA ASP A 346 -15.97 -3.38 -12.36
C ASP A 346 -14.46 -3.58 -12.19
N PHE A 347 -14.05 -4.83 -12.36
CA PHE A 347 -12.66 -5.27 -12.26
C PHE A 347 -11.74 -4.66 -13.33
N VAL A 348 -12.28 -4.39 -14.52
CA VAL A 348 -11.52 -3.81 -15.64
C VAL A 348 -11.15 -2.37 -15.33
N THR A 349 -12.12 -1.57 -14.90
CA THR A 349 -11.90 -0.19 -14.50
C THR A 349 -11.01 -0.13 -13.26
N SER A 350 -11.23 -1.02 -12.29
CA SER A 350 -10.36 -1.15 -11.11
C SER A 350 -8.90 -1.37 -11.51
N LYS A 351 -8.63 -2.29 -12.44
CA LYS A 351 -7.29 -2.59 -12.94
C LYS A 351 -6.60 -1.35 -13.52
N TYR A 352 -7.28 -0.60 -14.38
CA TYR A 352 -6.71 0.61 -15.00
C TYR A 352 -6.41 1.72 -13.98
N PHE A 353 -7.23 1.83 -12.94
CA PHE A 353 -6.94 2.72 -11.83
C PHE A 353 -5.77 2.24 -10.98
N LEU A 354 -5.63 0.93 -10.72
CA LEU A 354 -4.45 0.39 -10.04
C LEU A 354 -3.16 0.58 -10.84
N ASP A 355 -3.20 0.41 -12.17
CA ASP A 355 -2.06 0.73 -13.05
C ASP A 355 -1.60 2.18 -12.84
N SER A 356 -2.56 3.11 -12.89
CA SER A 356 -2.31 4.53 -12.69
C SER A 356 -1.80 4.80 -11.27
N ALA A 357 -2.34 4.13 -10.26
CA ALA A 357 -1.91 4.25 -8.86
C ALA A 357 -0.45 3.79 -8.69
N ALA A 358 -0.09 2.63 -9.24
CA ALA A 358 1.23 2.03 -9.13
C ALA A 358 2.34 2.94 -9.70
N THR A 359 2.07 3.71 -10.77
CA THR A 359 3.06 4.66 -11.31
C THR A 359 3.41 5.81 -10.38
N ASN A 360 2.56 6.10 -9.39
CA ASN A 360 2.69 7.23 -8.47
C ASN A 360 3.27 6.85 -7.10
N PHE A 361 3.42 5.56 -6.81
CA PHE A 361 4.02 5.02 -5.59
C PHE A 361 5.42 4.49 -5.87
N ARG A 362 6.31 4.60 -4.89
CA ARG A 362 7.63 3.94 -4.93
C ARG A 362 7.53 2.56 -4.28
N PRO A 363 8.42 1.61 -4.62
CA PRO A 363 8.46 0.29 -3.99
C PRO A 363 8.58 0.29 -2.46
N VAL A 364 9.12 1.36 -1.89
CA VAL A 364 9.30 1.54 -0.43
C VAL A 364 8.08 2.13 0.28
N ASP A 365 7.08 2.60 -0.47
CA ASP A 365 5.90 3.21 0.10
C ASP A 365 4.94 2.10 0.57
N PRO A 366 4.31 2.22 1.76
CA PRO A 366 3.52 1.14 2.35
C PRO A 366 2.42 0.52 1.45
N PRO A 367 1.63 1.28 0.66
CA PRO A 367 0.54 0.68 -0.12
C PRO A 367 1.01 -0.04 -1.40
N TYR A 368 2.31 0.03 -1.75
CA TYR A 368 2.80 -0.46 -3.04
C TYR A 368 2.63 -1.98 -3.20
N GLU A 369 2.99 -2.75 -2.16
CA GLU A 369 2.92 -4.21 -2.19
C GLU A 369 1.49 -4.71 -2.38
N ASP A 370 0.54 -4.17 -1.60
CA ASP A 370 -0.88 -4.51 -1.70
C ASP A 370 -1.47 -4.16 -3.07
N ILE A 371 -1.10 -2.99 -3.63
CA ILE A 371 -1.54 -2.55 -4.96
C ILE A 371 -1.01 -3.50 -6.04
N MET A 372 0.25 -3.91 -5.96
CA MET A 372 0.86 -4.81 -6.93
C MET A 372 0.24 -6.21 -6.88
N ALA A 373 0.01 -6.75 -5.68
CA ALA A 373 -0.65 -8.06 -5.51
C ALA A 373 -2.07 -8.06 -6.10
N ARG A 374 -2.87 -7.01 -5.81
CA ARG A 374 -4.22 -6.87 -6.40
C ARG A 374 -4.16 -6.69 -7.92
N LYS A 375 -3.19 -5.93 -8.40
CA LYS A 375 -3.00 -5.71 -9.84
C LYS A 375 -2.69 -7.01 -10.56
N GLU A 376 -1.81 -7.86 -10.04
CA GLU A 376 -1.44 -9.13 -10.68
C GLU A 376 -2.64 -10.05 -10.91
N VAL A 377 -3.55 -10.14 -9.92
CA VAL A 377 -4.80 -10.88 -10.07
C VAL A 377 -5.69 -10.25 -11.15
N LEU A 378 -5.84 -8.93 -11.11
CA LEU A 378 -6.68 -8.20 -12.07
C LEU A 378 -6.10 -8.17 -13.49
N ASP A 379 -4.77 -8.23 -13.66
CA ASP A 379 -4.11 -8.34 -14.97
C ASP A 379 -4.55 -9.63 -15.67
N ARG A 380 -4.47 -10.77 -14.97
CA ARG A 380 -4.94 -12.08 -15.47
C ARG A 380 -6.45 -12.07 -15.78
N TYR A 381 -7.25 -11.44 -14.91
CA TYR A 381 -8.68 -11.31 -15.15
C TYR A 381 -8.96 -10.49 -16.43
N VAL A 382 -8.35 -9.30 -16.56
CA VAL A 382 -8.61 -8.39 -17.68
C VAL A 382 -8.13 -8.97 -18.99
N GLU A 383 -6.99 -9.68 -19.01
CA GLU A 383 -6.50 -10.39 -20.18
C GLU A 383 -7.55 -11.38 -20.71
N ASN A 384 -8.03 -12.29 -19.85
CA ASN A 384 -9.04 -13.26 -20.24
C ASN A 384 -10.39 -12.61 -20.58
N TYR A 385 -10.81 -11.59 -19.83
CA TYR A 385 -12.05 -10.85 -20.11
C TYR A 385 -12.02 -10.16 -21.47
N LEU A 386 -10.91 -9.50 -21.82
CA LEU A 386 -10.74 -8.86 -23.11
C LEU A 386 -10.65 -9.90 -24.24
N THR A 387 -10.00 -11.04 -24.01
CA THR A 387 -10.01 -12.17 -24.96
C THR A 387 -11.43 -12.64 -25.24
N VAL A 388 -12.24 -12.87 -24.19
CA VAL A 388 -13.65 -13.25 -24.35
C VAL A 388 -14.43 -12.20 -25.12
N SER A 389 -14.41 -10.94 -24.66
CA SER A 389 -15.17 -9.85 -25.27
C SER A 389 -14.79 -9.60 -26.73
N ARG A 390 -13.50 -9.63 -27.05
CA ARG A 390 -12.98 -9.43 -28.41
C ARG A 390 -13.30 -10.62 -29.31
N ASN A 391 -12.98 -11.85 -28.88
CA ASN A 391 -13.12 -13.02 -29.73
C ASN A 391 -14.60 -13.35 -29.97
N ASP A 392 -15.47 -13.22 -28.98
CA ASP A 392 -16.93 -13.40 -29.18
C ASP A 392 -17.47 -12.38 -30.21
N SER A 393 -17.06 -11.12 -30.11
CA SER A 393 -17.46 -10.07 -31.06
C SER A 393 -16.97 -10.36 -32.48
N LEU A 394 -15.70 -10.77 -32.63
CA LEU A 394 -15.11 -11.07 -33.94
C LEU A 394 -15.72 -12.33 -34.57
N LEU A 395 -15.99 -13.36 -33.77
CA LEU A 395 -16.67 -14.58 -34.25
C LEU A 395 -18.11 -14.26 -34.66
N GLN A 396 -18.84 -13.47 -33.88
CA GLN A 396 -20.19 -13.03 -34.25
C GLN A 396 -20.19 -12.23 -35.56
N LEU A 397 -19.19 -11.37 -35.78
CA LEU A 397 -19.03 -10.65 -37.04
C LEU A 397 -18.68 -11.59 -38.21
N SER A 398 -17.88 -12.64 -37.98
CA SER A 398 -17.50 -13.61 -39.01
C SER A 398 -18.68 -14.45 -39.53
N GLU A 399 -19.72 -14.64 -38.71
CA GLU A 399 -20.94 -15.37 -39.09
C GLU A 399 -21.90 -14.54 -39.97
N LEU A 400 -21.70 -13.22 -40.05
CA LEU A 400 -22.51 -12.32 -40.87
C LEU A 400 -22.11 -12.36 -42.35
N SER A 401 -23.03 -11.97 -43.25
CA SER A 401 -22.70 -11.80 -44.67
C SER A 401 -21.70 -10.66 -44.86
N ARG A 402 -20.93 -10.70 -45.95
CA ARG A 402 -19.92 -9.67 -46.27
C ARG A 402 -20.53 -8.27 -46.37
N GLU A 403 -21.74 -8.14 -46.92
CA GLU A 403 -22.45 -6.86 -47.01
C GLU A 403 -22.83 -6.32 -45.62
N ALA A 404 -23.19 -7.21 -44.68
CA ALA A 404 -23.50 -6.83 -43.31
C ALA A 404 -22.24 -6.40 -42.54
N GLN A 405 -21.11 -7.09 -42.75
CA GLN A 405 -19.80 -6.70 -42.19
C GLN A 405 -19.36 -5.32 -42.68
N GLU A 406 -19.45 -5.07 -44.00
CA GLU A 406 -19.13 -3.78 -44.60
C GLU A 406 -20.00 -2.65 -44.05
N ARG A 407 -21.31 -2.91 -43.88
CA ARG A 407 -22.23 -1.94 -43.29
C ARG A 407 -21.87 -1.61 -41.85
N ILE A 408 -21.58 -2.60 -41.01
CA ILE A 408 -21.20 -2.37 -39.60
C ILE A 408 -19.90 -1.55 -39.53
N ALA A 409 -18.91 -1.88 -40.36
CA ALA A 409 -17.64 -1.15 -40.41
C ALA A 409 -17.84 0.30 -40.89
N GLN A 410 -18.71 0.54 -41.88
CA GLN A 410 -19.06 1.90 -42.32
C GLN A 410 -19.80 2.68 -41.24
N ASP A 411 -20.74 2.05 -40.53
CA ASP A 411 -21.47 2.70 -39.44
C ASP A 411 -20.53 3.03 -38.27
N PHE A 412 -19.55 2.17 -37.98
CA PHE A 412 -18.48 2.45 -37.01
C PHE A 412 -17.61 3.65 -37.42
N ILE A 413 -17.16 3.71 -38.68
CA ILE A 413 -16.37 4.83 -39.19
C ILE A 413 -17.14 6.16 -39.05
N LYS A 414 -18.43 6.17 -39.42
CA LYS A 414 -19.28 7.36 -39.26
C LYS A 414 -19.43 7.79 -37.80
N ALA A 415 -19.61 6.83 -36.89
CA ALA A 415 -19.73 7.12 -35.47
C ALA A 415 -18.42 7.69 -34.89
N GLU A 416 -17.27 7.16 -35.29
CA GLU A 416 -15.96 7.66 -34.86
C GLU A 416 -15.68 9.04 -35.44
N GLU A 417 -16.05 9.29 -36.70
CA GLU A 417 -15.98 10.62 -37.31
C GLU A 417 -16.80 11.64 -36.52
N GLU A 418 -18.05 11.31 -36.17
CA GLU A 418 -18.90 12.18 -35.35
C GLU A 418 -18.30 12.44 -33.95
N ARG A 419 -17.71 11.41 -33.34
CA ARG A 419 -17.02 11.52 -32.04
C ARG A 419 -15.84 12.47 -32.11
N LEU A 420 -14.98 12.32 -33.13
CA LEU A 420 -13.81 13.19 -33.33
C LEU A 420 -14.23 14.64 -33.60
N LEU A 421 -15.28 14.85 -34.39
CA LEU A 421 -15.86 16.17 -34.64
C LEU A 421 -16.39 16.82 -33.34
N LYS A 422 -17.07 16.06 -32.48
CA LYS A 422 -17.53 16.53 -31.16
C LYS A 422 -16.36 16.90 -30.24
N MET A 423 -15.32 16.06 -30.17
CA MET A 423 -14.13 16.33 -29.36
C MET A 423 -13.36 17.57 -29.85
N ALA A 424 -13.28 17.78 -31.17
CA ALA A 424 -12.69 18.98 -31.74
C ALA A 424 -13.51 20.23 -31.37
N ALA A 425 -14.84 20.17 -31.49
CA ALA A 425 -15.72 21.26 -31.09
C ALA A 425 -15.64 21.60 -29.59
N GLU A 426 -15.43 20.61 -28.72
CA GLU A 426 -15.24 20.82 -27.27
C GLU A 426 -13.88 21.44 -26.94
N LYS A 427 -12.81 21.10 -27.67
CA LYS A 427 -11.50 21.74 -27.54
C LYS A 427 -11.49 23.18 -28.06
N ASP A 428 -12.30 23.47 -29.07
CA ASP A 428 -12.47 24.80 -29.65
C ASP A 428 -13.49 25.67 -28.90
N GLN A 429 -14.13 25.18 -27.83
CA GLN A 429 -14.83 26.07 -26.90
C GLN A 429 -13.80 26.88 -26.09
N PRO A 430 -13.68 28.20 -26.31
CA PRO A 430 -12.82 29.01 -25.46
C PRO A 430 -13.39 28.96 -24.04
N LYS A 431 -12.56 28.57 -23.06
CA LYS A 431 -12.85 28.83 -21.64
C LYS A 431 -13.28 30.28 -21.55
N ALA A 432 -14.55 30.52 -21.21
CA ALA A 432 -15.11 31.86 -21.09
C ALA A 432 -14.35 32.63 -20.02
N THR A 433 -13.32 33.38 -20.42
CA THR A 433 -12.80 34.49 -19.64
C THR A 433 -13.96 35.48 -19.55
N GLY A 434 -14.43 35.70 -18.32
CA GLY A 434 -15.59 36.55 -18.08
C GLY A 434 -15.41 37.92 -18.74
N ILE A 435 -16.50 38.44 -19.29
CA ILE A 435 -16.61 39.76 -19.94
C ILE A 435 -16.01 40.88 -19.07
N PHE A 436 -15.89 40.67 -17.76
CA PHE A 436 -15.26 41.56 -16.79
C PHE A 436 -13.71 41.64 -16.85
N ASP A 437 -13.00 40.59 -17.27
CA ASP A 437 -11.52 40.62 -17.41
C ASP A 437 -11.06 41.32 -18.69
N ASN A 438 -11.87 41.27 -19.76
CA ASN A 438 -11.65 42.08 -20.96
C ASN A 438 -11.95 43.57 -20.74
N LEU A 439 -12.74 43.94 -19.72
CA LEU A 439 -13.04 45.32 -19.37
C LEU A 439 -11.96 45.96 -18.47
N LEU A 440 -11.21 45.15 -17.72
CA LEU A 440 -10.08 45.61 -16.90
C LEU A 440 -8.77 45.80 -17.69
N ALA A 441 -8.68 45.24 -18.90
CA ALA A 441 -7.60 45.52 -19.84
C ALA A 441 -7.72 46.88 -20.55
N PHE A 442 -8.81 47.63 -20.34
CA PHE A 442 -9.11 48.90 -21.02
C PHE A 442 -8.72 50.18 -20.25
N SER A 443 -8.14 50.09 -19.04
CA SER A 443 -7.83 51.28 -18.22
C SER A 443 -6.33 51.58 -17.98
N GLY A 444 -5.42 50.95 -18.72
CA GLY A 444 -3.99 51.29 -18.69
C GLY A 444 -3.62 52.36 -19.72
N ARG A 445 -3.66 53.64 -19.33
CA ARG A 445 -3.20 54.78 -20.14
C ARG A 445 -1.70 54.68 -20.53
N GLY A 446 -1.40 54.97 -21.79
CA GLY A 446 -0.06 55.33 -22.26
C GLY A 446 -0.09 55.87 -23.68
N SER A 447 -0.09 57.20 -23.83
CA SER A 447 0.04 57.89 -25.12
C SER A 447 1.46 57.79 -25.67
N GLY A 448 1.62 57.41 -26.94
CA GLY A 448 2.86 57.57 -27.71
C GLY A 448 2.84 56.71 -28.96
N GLN A 449 2.75 57.32 -30.14
CA GLN A 449 2.82 56.61 -31.42
C GLN A 449 4.15 55.88 -31.58
N SER A 450 4.11 54.63 -32.03
CA SER A 450 5.29 53.97 -32.60
C SER A 450 4.84 52.82 -33.51
N PHE A 451 5.28 52.89 -34.77
CA PHE A 451 5.39 51.84 -35.81
C PHE A 451 4.30 50.75 -35.95
N TYR A 452 3.81 50.51 -37.18
CA TYR A 452 2.74 49.51 -37.48
C TYR A 452 2.99 48.11 -36.86
N PHE A 453 4.25 47.68 -36.78
CA PHE A 453 4.65 46.38 -36.23
C PHE A 453 4.77 46.35 -34.69
N GLU A 454 4.52 47.44 -33.99
CA GLU A 454 4.45 47.49 -32.53
C GLU A 454 3.00 47.46 -32.03
N ASN A 455 2.04 47.66 -32.94
CA ASN A 455 0.63 47.49 -32.68
C ASN A 455 0.21 46.05 -33.02
N ALA A 456 0.11 45.21 -31.98
CA ALA A 456 -0.28 43.81 -32.11
C ALA A 456 -1.64 43.63 -32.85
N LEU A 457 -2.56 44.57 -32.69
CA LEU A 457 -3.87 44.58 -33.36
C LEU A 457 -3.72 44.87 -34.86
N ALA A 458 -2.84 45.80 -35.23
CA ALA A 458 -2.55 46.12 -36.62
C ALA A 458 -1.84 44.97 -37.35
N ILE A 459 -0.91 44.26 -36.68
CA ILE A 459 -0.27 43.06 -37.22
C ILE A 459 -1.29 41.95 -37.45
N GLN A 460 -2.16 41.68 -36.47
CA GLN A 460 -3.15 40.62 -36.58
C GLN A 460 -4.18 40.93 -37.69
N GLN A 461 -4.60 42.19 -37.81
CA GLN A 461 -5.47 42.63 -38.89
C GLN A 461 -4.75 42.56 -40.25
N GLY A 462 -3.48 42.93 -40.32
CA GLY A 462 -2.65 42.81 -41.52
C GLY A 462 -2.44 41.36 -41.99
N SER A 463 -2.28 40.41 -41.07
CA SER A 463 -2.14 39.00 -41.43
C SER A 463 -3.46 38.42 -41.97
N ILE A 464 -4.59 38.84 -41.38
CA ILE A 464 -5.92 38.46 -41.86
C ILE A 464 -6.18 39.06 -43.24
N ASP A 465 -5.87 40.35 -43.44
CA ASP A 465 -6.05 41.03 -44.74
C ASP A 465 -5.11 40.48 -45.81
N PHE A 466 -3.87 40.11 -45.44
CA PHE A 466 -2.94 39.44 -46.34
C PHE A 466 -3.45 38.06 -46.76
N SER A 467 -3.91 37.26 -45.80
CA SER A 467 -4.48 35.93 -46.07
C SER A 467 -5.75 36.03 -46.91
N ARG A 468 -6.60 37.03 -46.65
CA ARG A 468 -7.80 37.30 -47.45
C ARG A 468 -7.48 37.72 -48.89
N ASN A 469 -6.47 38.58 -49.08
CA ASN A 469 -6.16 39.13 -50.39
C ASN A 469 -5.26 38.22 -51.24
N TRP A 470 -4.39 37.43 -50.61
CA TRP A 470 -3.35 36.66 -51.29
C TRP A 470 -3.36 35.17 -50.99
N GLY A 471 -4.11 34.71 -49.98
CA GLY A 471 -4.12 33.32 -49.53
C GLY A 471 -2.83 32.93 -48.81
N ASN A 472 -2.64 31.62 -48.59
CA ASN A 472 -1.42 31.08 -48.01
C ASN A 472 -0.33 31.02 -49.10
N ARG A 473 0.66 31.91 -49.03
CA ARG A 473 1.76 31.99 -50.01
C ARG A 473 3.09 31.52 -49.38
N PRO A 474 3.83 30.60 -50.03
CA PRO A 474 5.14 30.20 -49.55
C PRO A 474 6.14 31.35 -49.67
N LEU A 475 7.16 31.35 -48.80
CA LEU A 475 8.20 32.37 -48.78
C LEU A 475 9.11 32.20 -50.00
N GLN A 476 8.92 33.04 -51.02
CA GLN A 476 9.76 33.06 -52.22
C GLN A 476 9.89 34.48 -52.79
N ASP A 477 10.99 34.75 -53.48
CA ASP A 477 11.22 36.04 -54.12
C ASP A 477 10.17 36.33 -55.20
N ASN A 478 9.76 37.59 -55.33
CA ASN A 478 8.76 38.05 -56.31
C ASN A 478 7.36 37.42 -56.17
N TRP A 479 6.98 36.96 -54.96
CA TRP A 479 5.70 36.29 -54.68
C TRP A 479 4.42 37.03 -55.13
N ARG A 480 4.49 38.32 -55.44
CA ARG A 480 3.36 39.16 -55.90
C ARG A 480 3.06 39.10 -57.42
N ARG A 481 3.86 38.41 -58.24
CA ARG A 481 3.63 38.36 -59.70
C ARG A 481 2.69 37.21 -60.06
N ALA A 482 1.41 37.54 -60.24
CA ALA A 482 0.38 36.60 -60.65
C ALA A 482 0.47 36.27 -62.15
N SER A 483 1.33 35.31 -62.52
CA SER A 483 1.19 34.43 -63.70
C SER A 483 2.50 33.67 -63.92
N GLN A 484 2.64 32.50 -63.31
CA GLN A 484 3.59 31.52 -63.81
C GLN A 484 2.94 30.15 -63.77
N SER A 485 2.34 29.85 -64.92
CA SER A 485 1.89 28.55 -65.39
C SER A 485 2.92 27.48 -65.03
N PHE A 486 2.50 26.50 -64.23
CA PHE A 486 3.23 25.27 -63.98
C PHE A 486 3.32 24.48 -65.29
N GLN A 487 4.40 24.69 -66.05
CA GLN A 487 4.91 23.72 -67.01
C GLN A 487 6.02 22.94 -66.30
N THR A 488 5.70 21.72 -65.90
CA THR A 488 6.67 20.73 -65.43
C THR A 488 7.33 20.06 -66.65
N PRO A 489 8.66 20.10 -66.81
CA PRO A 489 9.37 19.13 -67.65
C PRO A 489 9.74 17.93 -66.79
N THR A 490 9.13 16.79 -67.11
CA THR A 490 9.41 15.49 -66.51
C THR A 490 10.57 14.81 -67.24
N SER A 491 11.61 14.46 -66.49
CA SER A 491 12.55 13.35 -66.74
C SER A 491 12.89 12.75 -65.36
N SER A 492 12.01 11.90 -64.79
CA SER A 492 11.89 10.45 -64.99
C SER A 492 12.78 9.62 -64.03
N GLN A 493 12.27 9.35 -62.84
CA GLN A 493 11.76 8.03 -62.39
C GLN A 493 10.43 8.36 -61.69
N GLY A 494 9.21 8.14 -62.22
CA GLY A 494 8.58 6.92 -62.74
C GLY A 494 7.78 6.28 -61.59
N ASN A 495 6.45 6.21 -61.51
CA ASN A 495 5.41 6.34 -62.53
C ASN A 495 4.09 6.94 -61.98
N VAL A 496 3.71 8.07 -62.58
CA VAL A 496 2.40 8.50 -63.09
C VAL A 496 1.16 7.61 -62.87
N ILE A 497 0.15 8.20 -62.22
CA ILE A 497 -1.26 8.10 -62.61
C ILE A 497 -1.65 9.43 -63.24
N GLY A 498 -2.16 9.36 -64.46
CA GLY A 498 -2.74 10.50 -65.16
C GLY A 498 -4.07 10.91 -64.52
N GLN A 499 -4.18 12.19 -64.18
CA GLN A 499 -5.46 12.84 -63.98
C GLN A 499 -6.10 13.09 -65.35
N THR A 500 -7.17 12.36 -65.64
CA THR A 500 -8.31 12.91 -66.37
C THR A 500 -9.15 13.73 -65.40
N ASP A 501 -9.33 14.99 -65.75
CA ASP A 501 -10.20 15.98 -65.14
C ASP A 501 -11.67 15.50 -65.08
N SER A 502 -12.28 15.50 -63.88
CA SER A 502 -13.72 15.71 -63.63
C SER A 502 -14.05 15.68 -62.12
N LEU A 503 -14.23 16.89 -61.57
CA LEU A 503 -15.22 17.29 -60.57
C LEU A 503 -15.26 16.60 -59.18
N GLY A 504 -14.77 17.35 -58.18
CA GLY A 504 -15.37 17.43 -56.83
C GLY A 504 -14.68 16.65 -55.71
N ALA A 505 -13.81 17.30 -54.94
CA ALA A 505 -13.55 16.93 -53.54
C ALA A 505 -13.02 18.14 -52.77
N GLU A 506 -13.63 18.38 -51.61
CA GLU A 506 -13.34 19.42 -50.62
C GLU A 506 -11.93 19.28 -50.00
N PRO A 507 -11.38 20.34 -49.34
CA PRO A 507 -10.09 20.24 -48.67
C PRO A 507 -10.16 19.30 -47.47
N GLU A 508 -9.35 18.24 -47.48
CA GLU A 508 -9.26 17.27 -46.38
C GLU A 508 -8.80 17.93 -45.07
N ASN A 509 -9.61 17.75 -44.02
CA ASN A 509 -9.31 18.16 -42.65
C ASN A 509 -8.31 17.18 -42.00
N PRO A 510 -7.22 17.65 -41.36
CA PRO A 510 -6.18 16.79 -40.74
C PRO A 510 -6.66 15.98 -39.51
N ILE A 511 -7.93 16.07 -39.13
CA ILE A 511 -8.58 15.27 -38.07
C ILE A 511 -9.14 13.96 -38.65
N LEU A 512 -9.55 13.95 -39.93
CA LEU A 512 -10.12 12.76 -40.59
C LEU A 512 -9.06 11.72 -40.98
N SER A 513 -7.77 12.08 -40.98
CA SER A 513 -6.67 11.15 -41.24
C SER A 513 -6.43 10.12 -40.12
N GLN A 514 -7.15 10.24 -38.99
CA GLN A 514 -7.11 9.28 -37.88
C GLN A 514 -8.17 8.17 -38.01
N LEU A 515 -9.08 8.27 -38.99
CA LEU A 515 -10.12 7.26 -39.21
C LEU A 515 -9.49 5.98 -39.79
N PRO A 516 -9.81 4.80 -39.24
CA PRO A 516 -9.37 3.54 -39.81
C PRO A 516 -10.01 3.32 -41.19
N GLU A 517 -9.22 2.89 -42.17
CA GLU A 517 -9.71 2.55 -43.49
C GLU A 517 -10.63 1.31 -43.42
N LEU A 518 -11.70 1.30 -44.22
CA LEU A 518 -12.68 0.20 -44.25
C LEU A 518 -12.01 -1.17 -44.45
N GLU A 519 -11.03 -1.24 -45.35
CA GLU A 519 -10.28 -2.47 -45.65
C GLU A 519 -9.47 -2.98 -44.44
N THR A 520 -8.94 -2.07 -43.60
CA THR A 520 -8.21 -2.43 -42.37
C THR A 520 -9.12 -2.96 -41.26
N LEU A 521 -10.40 -2.58 -41.26
CA LEU A 521 -11.38 -3.12 -40.32
C LEU A 521 -11.85 -4.51 -40.75
N LEU A 522 -12.10 -4.69 -42.06
CA LEU A 522 -12.55 -5.97 -42.61
C LEU A 522 -11.46 -7.05 -42.53
N SER A 523 -10.18 -6.68 -42.69
CA SER A 523 -9.06 -7.63 -42.58
C SER A 523 -8.85 -8.18 -41.16
N LYS A 524 -9.42 -7.53 -40.14
CA LYS A 524 -9.39 -8.00 -38.74
C LYS A 524 -10.49 -9.02 -38.42
N ILE A 525 -11.50 -9.17 -39.30
CA ILE A 525 -12.54 -10.17 -39.13
C ILE A 525 -11.97 -11.53 -39.58
N PRO A 526 -11.93 -12.54 -38.70
CA PRO A 526 -11.39 -13.84 -39.05
C PRO A 526 -12.25 -14.47 -40.16
N SER A 527 -11.60 -14.89 -41.23
CA SER A 527 -12.24 -15.60 -42.36
C SER A 527 -11.64 -16.98 -42.61
N ASN A 528 -10.49 -17.26 -42.01
CA ASN A 528 -9.80 -18.53 -42.17
C ASN A 528 -10.29 -19.58 -41.13
N PRO A 529 -10.67 -20.80 -41.54
CA PRO A 529 -11.13 -21.84 -40.61
C PRO A 529 -10.14 -22.17 -39.48
N GLU A 530 -8.83 -22.17 -39.76
CA GLU A 530 -7.82 -22.44 -38.72
C GLU A 530 -7.75 -21.30 -37.69
N GLN A 531 -7.87 -20.04 -38.12
CA GLN A 531 -7.90 -18.89 -37.21
C GLN A 531 -9.14 -18.90 -36.33
N ILE A 532 -10.29 -19.27 -36.89
CA ILE A 532 -11.55 -19.41 -36.15
C ILE A 532 -11.43 -20.51 -35.09
N ASN A 533 -10.79 -21.64 -35.42
CA ASN A 533 -10.58 -22.72 -34.46
C ASN A 533 -9.62 -22.30 -33.33
N GLN A 534 -8.53 -21.60 -33.65
CA GLN A 534 -7.64 -21.07 -32.61
C GLN A 534 -8.38 -20.11 -31.66
N MET A 535 -9.16 -19.17 -32.21
CA MET A 535 -9.94 -18.24 -31.38
C MET A 535 -10.97 -18.96 -30.50
N ARG A 536 -11.51 -20.10 -30.95
CA ARG A 536 -12.42 -20.94 -30.14
C ARG A 536 -11.68 -21.64 -29.00
N LEU A 537 -10.44 -22.09 -29.21
CA LEU A 537 -9.59 -22.64 -28.15
C LEU A 537 -9.21 -21.56 -27.14
N ASP A 538 -8.82 -20.36 -27.62
CA ASP A 538 -8.50 -19.23 -26.75
C ASP A 538 -9.72 -18.81 -25.91
N LEU A 539 -10.93 -18.88 -26.47
CA LEU A 539 -12.17 -18.63 -25.74
C LEU A 539 -12.46 -19.71 -24.70
N GLU A 540 -12.27 -20.98 -25.05
CA GLU A 540 -12.44 -22.10 -24.13
C GLU A 540 -11.55 -21.91 -22.88
N GLU A 541 -10.27 -21.62 -23.08
CA GLU A 541 -9.32 -21.36 -21.99
C GLU A 541 -9.71 -20.11 -21.20
N ALA A 542 -10.05 -19.01 -21.89
CA ALA A 542 -10.38 -17.75 -21.23
C ALA A 542 -11.65 -17.84 -20.36
N TYR A 543 -12.70 -18.55 -20.82
CA TYR A 543 -13.91 -18.79 -20.01
C TYR A 543 -13.61 -19.62 -18.76
N PHE A 544 -12.74 -20.62 -18.90
CA PHE A 544 -12.31 -21.47 -17.79
C PHE A 544 -11.51 -20.68 -16.75
N GLU A 545 -10.47 -19.97 -17.19
CA GLU A 545 -9.61 -19.15 -16.33
C GLU A 545 -10.37 -18.00 -15.67
N LEU A 546 -11.30 -17.34 -16.38
CA LEU A 546 -12.20 -16.35 -15.76
C LEU A 546 -12.99 -16.95 -14.60
N GLY A 547 -13.57 -18.13 -14.80
CA GLY A 547 -14.32 -18.83 -13.75
C GLY A 547 -13.45 -19.15 -12.53
N LYS A 548 -12.21 -19.62 -12.75
CA LYS A 548 -11.23 -19.93 -11.70
C LYS A 548 -10.82 -18.67 -10.92
N ILE A 549 -10.42 -17.60 -11.63
CA ILE A 549 -10.00 -16.32 -11.03
C ILE A 549 -11.16 -15.68 -10.26
N LEU A 550 -12.37 -15.66 -10.83
CA LEU A 550 -13.54 -15.08 -10.19
C LEU A 550 -13.92 -15.81 -8.89
N PHE A 551 -13.78 -17.13 -8.86
CA PHE A 551 -14.12 -17.93 -7.70
C PHE A 551 -13.03 -17.90 -6.63
N PHE A 552 -11.79 -18.26 -6.96
CA PHE A 552 -10.72 -18.43 -5.98
C PHE A 552 -10.03 -17.13 -5.58
N ASP A 553 -9.79 -16.22 -6.54
CA ASP A 553 -9.01 -15.02 -6.28
C ASP A 553 -9.88 -13.80 -5.95
N LEU A 554 -11.00 -13.62 -6.66
CA LEU A 554 -11.89 -12.45 -6.51
C LEU A 554 -13.09 -12.70 -5.59
N ASN A 555 -13.36 -13.96 -5.23
CA ASN A 555 -14.46 -14.37 -4.36
C ASN A 555 -15.85 -13.86 -4.81
N VAL A 556 -16.12 -13.93 -6.12
CA VAL A 556 -17.40 -13.57 -6.74
C VAL A 556 -18.03 -14.79 -7.41
N PRO A 557 -18.61 -15.73 -6.62
CA PRO A 557 -19.03 -17.03 -7.11
C PRO A 557 -20.16 -16.97 -8.16
N LEU A 558 -21.03 -15.97 -8.11
CA LEU A 558 -22.14 -15.86 -9.07
C LEU A 558 -21.65 -15.62 -10.51
N ILE A 559 -20.72 -14.66 -10.69
CA ILE A 559 -20.16 -14.36 -12.01
C ILE A 559 -19.25 -15.53 -12.47
N ALA A 560 -18.58 -16.20 -11.54
CA ALA A 560 -17.82 -17.42 -11.84
C ALA A 560 -18.72 -18.53 -12.41
N ILE A 561 -19.89 -18.76 -11.80
CA ILE A 561 -20.87 -19.74 -12.27
C ILE A 561 -21.32 -19.42 -13.70
N GLU A 562 -21.66 -18.16 -13.99
CA GLU A 562 -22.11 -17.75 -15.33
C GLU A 562 -21.06 -18.02 -16.42
N ASN A 563 -19.78 -17.74 -16.13
CA ASN A 563 -18.69 -17.98 -17.08
C ASN A 563 -18.43 -19.48 -17.28
N LEU A 564 -18.43 -20.28 -16.22
CA LEU A 564 -18.21 -21.72 -16.29
C LEU A 564 -19.40 -22.45 -16.95
N GLU A 565 -20.64 -22.01 -16.74
CA GLU A 565 -21.79 -22.55 -17.45
C GLU A 565 -21.76 -22.20 -18.95
N SER A 566 -21.28 -21.00 -19.28
CA SER A 566 -21.04 -20.58 -20.67
C SER A 566 -20.00 -21.46 -21.35
N LEU A 567 -18.89 -21.78 -20.67
CA LEU A 567 -17.89 -22.73 -21.13
C LEU A 567 -18.53 -24.08 -21.49
N ILE A 568 -19.29 -24.67 -20.55
CA ILE A 568 -19.88 -26.01 -20.73
C ILE A 568 -20.93 -26.02 -21.85
N THR A 569 -21.67 -24.93 -22.01
CA THR A 569 -22.75 -24.84 -23.01
C THR A 569 -22.20 -24.58 -24.41
N LYS A 570 -21.21 -23.68 -24.54
CA LYS A 570 -20.60 -23.33 -25.83
C LYS A 570 -19.57 -24.38 -26.29
N TYR A 571 -18.84 -24.99 -25.35
CA TYR A 571 -17.74 -25.93 -25.62
C TYR A 571 -17.96 -27.27 -24.89
N PRO A 572 -18.96 -28.08 -25.32
CA PRO A 572 -19.35 -29.31 -24.60
C PRO A 572 -18.28 -30.42 -24.59
N ASN A 573 -17.30 -30.34 -25.50
CA ASN A 573 -16.18 -31.29 -25.65
C ASN A 573 -14.87 -30.75 -25.03
N SER A 574 -14.95 -29.72 -24.20
CA SER A 574 -13.79 -29.14 -23.53
C SER A 574 -13.08 -30.16 -22.64
N VAL A 575 -11.76 -30.12 -22.65
CA VAL A 575 -10.91 -30.98 -21.81
C VAL A 575 -10.90 -30.50 -20.36
N LYS A 576 -11.20 -29.21 -20.13
CA LYS A 576 -11.28 -28.56 -18.80
C LYS A 576 -12.62 -28.81 -18.09
N LYS A 577 -13.57 -29.46 -18.76
CA LYS A 577 -14.92 -29.78 -18.25
C LYS A 577 -14.97 -30.46 -16.86
N PRO A 578 -14.13 -31.47 -16.52
CA PRO A 578 -14.18 -32.07 -15.19
C PRO A 578 -13.77 -31.07 -14.09
N GLU A 579 -12.79 -30.22 -14.34
CA GLU A 579 -12.39 -29.17 -13.40
C GLU A 579 -13.46 -28.08 -13.30
N ALA A 580 -14.02 -27.65 -14.43
CA ALA A 580 -15.11 -26.68 -14.47
C ALA A 580 -16.34 -27.16 -13.66
N TYR A 581 -16.71 -28.45 -13.76
CA TYR A 581 -17.78 -29.04 -12.96
C TYR A 581 -17.45 -29.08 -11.46
N TYR A 582 -16.18 -29.28 -11.10
CA TYR A 582 -15.75 -29.23 -9.72
C TYR A 582 -15.82 -27.82 -9.13
N ILE A 583 -15.33 -26.82 -9.87
CA ILE A 583 -15.42 -25.41 -9.45
C ILE A 583 -16.91 -25.00 -9.35
N LEU A 584 -17.75 -25.40 -10.29
CA LEU A 584 -19.19 -25.17 -10.22
C LEU A 584 -19.85 -25.85 -9.01
N TYR A 585 -19.45 -27.08 -8.67
CA TYR A 585 -19.91 -27.76 -7.46
C TYR A 585 -19.55 -26.96 -6.21
N LEU A 586 -18.31 -26.48 -6.10
CA LEU A 586 -17.86 -25.65 -4.97
C LEU A 586 -18.62 -24.33 -4.90
N ALA A 587 -18.73 -23.60 -6.01
CA ALA A 587 -19.42 -22.31 -6.09
C ALA A 587 -20.92 -22.43 -5.77
N GLN A 588 -21.58 -23.49 -6.23
CA GLN A 588 -22.99 -23.76 -5.94
C GLN A 588 -23.21 -24.17 -4.49
N LYS A 589 -22.25 -24.88 -3.88
CA LYS A 589 -22.30 -25.22 -2.45
C LYS A 589 -22.20 -23.97 -1.58
N GLU A 590 -21.34 -23.03 -1.94
CA GLU A 590 -21.17 -21.76 -1.21
C GLU A 590 -22.38 -20.82 -1.37
N THR A 591 -22.97 -20.75 -2.56
CA THR A 591 -24.14 -19.91 -2.84
C THR A 591 -25.48 -20.53 -2.41
N GLY A 592 -25.49 -21.78 -1.92
CA GLY A 592 -26.70 -22.51 -1.52
C GLY A 592 -27.56 -22.99 -2.69
N GLY A 593 -26.96 -23.10 -3.88
CA GLY A 593 -27.59 -23.62 -5.09
C GLY A 593 -27.55 -25.15 -5.19
N ASN A 594 -27.82 -25.67 -6.39
CA ASN A 594 -27.94 -27.12 -6.62
C ASN A 594 -26.60 -27.75 -7.01
N ALA A 595 -25.72 -27.92 -6.02
CA ALA A 595 -24.40 -28.52 -6.20
C ALA A 595 -24.48 -30.00 -6.66
N ASP A 596 -25.53 -30.73 -6.26
CA ASP A 596 -25.69 -32.17 -6.56
C ASP A 596 -25.75 -32.46 -8.06
N ILE A 597 -26.27 -31.53 -8.87
CA ILE A 597 -26.32 -31.69 -10.33
C ILE A 597 -24.91 -31.86 -10.90
N TYR A 598 -23.95 -31.04 -10.47
CA TYR A 598 -22.59 -31.09 -11.00
C TYR A 598 -21.83 -32.29 -10.45
N ALA A 599 -22.05 -32.66 -9.18
CA ALA A 599 -21.52 -33.90 -8.61
C ALA A 599 -22.00 -35.14 -9.39
N GLN A 600 -23.28 -35.19 -9.76
CA GLN A 600 -23.84 -36.29 -10.57
C GLN A 600 -23.27 -36.30 -11.99
N ARG A 601 -23.14 -35.14 -12.64
CA ARG A 601 -22.53 -35.02 -13.97
C ARG A 601 -21.07 -35.47 -13.95
N LEU A 602 -20.31 -35.04 -12.95
CA LEU A 602 -18.91 -35.41 -12.77
C LEU A 602 -18.74 -36.92 -12.54
N ASN A 603 -19.59 -37.52 -11.69
CA ASN A 603 -19.61 -38.97 -11.47
C ASN A 603 -19.99 -39.78 -12.72
N ARG A 604 -20.90 -39.26 -13.55
CA ARG A 604 -21.37 -39.95 -14.76
C ARG A 604 -20.40 -39.83 -15.93
N GLU A 605 -19.86 -38.64 -16.15
CA GLU A 605 -19.03 -38.32 -17.32
C GLU A 605 -17.54 -38.51 -17.05
N PHE A 606 -17.08 -38.33 -15.81
CA PHE A 606 -15.66 -38.36 -15.44
C PHE A 606 -15.38 -39.16 -14.16
N PRO A 607 -15.80 -40.45 -14.05
CA PRO A 607 -15.70 -41.23 -12.81
C PRO A 607 -14.27 -41.38 -12.24
N ASN A 608 -13.25 -41.35 -13.10
CA ASN A 608 -11.84 -41.54 -12.71
C ASN A 608 -11.07 -40.23 -12.53
N SER A 609 -11.73 -39.07 -12.65
CA SER A 609 -11.06 -37.78 -12.52
C SER A 609 -10.67 -37.52 -11.05
N PRO A 610 -9.50 -36.90 -10.77
CA PRO A 610 -9.11 -36.50 -9.42
C PRO A 610 -10.19 -35.65 -8.73
N PHE A 611 -10.89 -34.82 -9.48
CA PHE A 611 -11.99 -34.00 -8.99
C PHE A 611 -13.17 -34.85 -8.51
N THR A 612 -13.49 -35.95 -9.19
CA THR A 612 -14.58 -36.87 -8.81
C THR A 612 -14.26 -37.63 -7.56
N LEU A 613 -13.01 -38.07 -7.44
CA LEU A 613 -12.51 -38.73 -6.24
C LEU A 613 -12.58 -37.80 -5.03
N SER A 614 -12.29 -36.51 -5.23
CA SER A 614 -12.41 -35.47 -4.20
C SER A 614 -13.85 -35.26 -3.72
N ILE A 615 -14.82 -35.14 -4.64
CA ILE A 615 -16.24 -34.96 -4.27
C ILE A 615 -16.77 -36.18 -3.50
N ASN A 616 -16.41 -37.39 -3.92
CA ASN A 616 -16.92 -38.61 -3.31
C ASN A 616 -16.27 -38.94 -1.95
N ASN A 617 -15.15 -38.30 -1.60
CA ASN A 617 -14.42 -38.53 -0.34
C ASN A 617 -14.12 -37.20 0.40
N PRO A 618 -15.14 -36.45 0.85
CA PRO A 618 -14.95 -35.12 1.43
C PRO A 618 -14.33 -35.10 2.84
N GLU A 619 -14.30 -36.24 3.55
CA GLU A 619 -13.85 -36.33 4.96
C GLU A 619 -12.33 -36.59 5.12
N LYS A 620 -11.54 -36.59 4.05
CA LYS A 620 -10.12 -36.97 4.12
C LYS A 620 -9.18 -35.79 4.33
N ILE A 621 -8.08 -36.07 5.03
CA ILE A 621 -7.04 -35.11 5.42
C ILE A 621 -6.58 -34.35 4.17
N SER A 622 -6.64 -33.03 4.22
CA SER A 622 -6.09 -32.12 3.19
C SER A 622 -4.84 -31.39 3.72
N GLY A 623 -4.12 -30.69 2.85
CA GLY A 623 -2.94 -29.91 3.23
C GLY A 623 -1.63 -30.72 3.31
N ASN A 624 -0.69 -30.28 4.15
CA ASN A 624 0.69 -30.82 4.17
C ASN A 624 0.76 -32.30 4.53
N GLN A 625 -0.11 -32.77 5.43
CA GLN A 625 -0.16 -34.19 5.80
C GLN A 625 -0.66 -35.06 4.64
N ALA A 626 -1.64 -34.59 3.87
CA ALA A 626 -2.11 -35.26 2.65
C ALA A 626 -1.01 -35.37 1.60
N TYR A 627 -0.21 -34.32 1.45
CA TYR A 627 0.94 -34.31 0.53
C TYR A 627 2.00 -35.35 0.94
N LEU A 628 2.34 -35.44 2.23
CA LEU A 628 3.32 -36.39 2.73
C LEU A 628 2.86 -37.85 2.54
N GLU A 629 1.61 -38.17 2.86
CA GLU A 629 1.08 -39.52 2.67
C GLU A 629 0.91 -39.86 1.19
N SER A 630 0.48 -38.90 0.36
CA SER A 630 0.45 -39.05 -1.10
C SER A 630 1.86 -39.29 -1.67
N SER A 631 2.89 -38.64 -1.14
CA SER A 631 4.29 -38.85 -1.53
C SER A 631 4.78 -40.26 -1.19
N ARG A 632 4.43 -40.78 -0.01
CA ARG A 632 4.71 -42.18 0.36
C ARG A 632 3.98 -43.16 -0.55
N GLY A 633 2.70 -42.91 -0.82
CA GLY A 633 1.90 -43.72 -1.74
C GLY A 633 2.48 -43.76 -3.15
N TYR A 634 2.95 -42.62 -3.67
CA TYR A 634 3.66 -42.53 -4.94
C TYR A 634 4.96 -43.35 -4.93
N LYS A 635 5.78 -43.22 -3.88
CA LYS A 635 7.04 -43.97 -3.75
C LYS A 635 6.78 -45.48 -3.79
N ASP A 636 5.85 -45.98 -2.98
CA ASP A 636 5.47 -47.39 -2.95
C ASP A 636 4.99 -47.88 -4.33
N ALA A 637 4.12 -47.09 -4.98
CA ALA A 637 3.60 -47.42 -6.31
C ALA A 637 4.70 -47.49 -7.38
N TYR A 638 5.67 -46.58 -7.30
CA TYR A 638 6.81 -46.51 -8.21
C TYR A 638 7.78 -47.68 -8.00
N GLU A 639 8.04 -48.08 -6.76
CA GLU A 639 8.83 -49.29 -6.46
C GLU A 639 8.19 -50.55 -7.04
N LEU A 640 6.86 -50.69 -6.92
CA LEU A 640 6.11 -51.79 -7.55
C LEU A 640 6.19 -51.76 -9.08
N TYR A 641 6.14 -50.57 -9.69
CA TYR A 641 6.33 -50.40 -11.13
C TYR A 641 7.73 -50.85 -11.58
N GLN A 642 8.78 -50.46 -10.86
CA GLN A 642 10.16 -50.86 -11.13
C GLN A 642 10.36 -52.39 -11.03
N ASN A 643 9.70 -53.02 -10.05
CA ASN A 643 9.69 -54.47 -9.86
C ASN A 643 8.81 -55.23 -10.88
N LYS A 644 8.24 -54.53 -11.88
CA LYS A 644 7.34 -55.07 -12.92
C LYS A 644 6.01 -55.63 -12.38
N GLN A 645 5.63 -55.27 -11.15
CA GLN A 645 4.35 -55.64 -10.54
C GLN A 645 3.26 -54.63 -10.93
N TYR A 646 2.95 -54.56 -12.22
CA TYR A 646 2.13 -53.48 -12.79
C TYR A 646 0.69 -53.45 -12.26
N THR A 647 0.07 -54.60 -11.99
CA THR A 647 -1.30 -54.68 -11.45
C THR A 647 -1.39 -54.17 -10.01
N GLU A 648 -0.41 -54.52 -9.17
CA GLU A 648 -0.31 -54.05 -7.78
C GLU A 648 0.02 -52.55 -7.73
N SER A 649 0.93 -52.09 -8.61
CA SER A 649 1.23 -50.67 -8.79
C SER A 649 -0.04 -49.88 -9.15
N ARG A 650 -0.83 -50.33 -10.13
CA ARG A 650 -2.11 -49.69 -10.50
C ARG A 650 -3.08 -49.61 -9.33
N GLN A 651 -3.21 -50.67 -8.54
CA GLN A 651 -4.10 -50.69 -7.38
C GLN A 651 -3.64 -49.68 -6.30
N LYS A 652 -2.33 -49.63 -6.03
CA LYS A 652 -1.75 -48.68 -5.08
C LYS A 652 -1.96 -47.24 -5.55
N ILE A 653 -1.73 -46.94 -6.84
CA ILE A 653 -1.95 -45.62 -7.43
C ILE A 653 -3.40 -45.19 -7.25
N ARG A 654 -4.37 -46.02 -7.67
CA ARG A 654 -5.80 -45.71 -7.53
C ARG A 654 -6.21 -45.51 -6.08
N SER A 655 -5.76 -46.37 -5.17
CA SER A 655 -6.04 -46.21 -3.74
C SER A 655 -5.46 -44.91 -3.17
N THR A 656 -4.29 -44.49 -3.65
CA THR A 656 -3.65 -43.24 -3.22
C THR A 656 -4.39 -42.02 -3.76
N LEU A 657 -4.80 -42.05 -5.04
CA LEU A 657 -5.62 -41.00 -5.65
C LEU A 657 -7.02 -40.89 -5.03
N GLU A 658 -7.63 -42.01 -4.63
CA GLU A 658 -8.91 -42.03 -3.91
C GLU A 658 -8.79 -41.49 -2.47
N GLN A 659 -7.63 -41.71 -1.82
CA GLN A 659 -7.39 -41.28 -0.45
C GLN A 659 -6.92 -39.82 -0.35
N PHE A 660 -6.11 -39.36 -1.31
CA PHE A 660 -5.46 -38.05 -1.30
C PHE A 660 -5.53 -37.38 -2.69
N PRO A 661 -6.74 -37.07 -3.20
CA PRO A 661 -6.91 -36.35 -4.46
C PRO A 661 -6.44 -34.89 -4.34
N LEU A 662 -6.10 -34.27 -5.48
CA LEU A 662 -5.74 -32.84 -5.60
C LEU A 662 -4.54 -32.40 -4.73
N THR A 663 -3.58 -33.30 -4.50
CA THR A 663 -2.28 -33.00 -3.89
C THR A 663 -1.23 -32.62 -4.94
N LYS A 664 -0.11 -31.99 -4.55
CA LYS A 664 1.02 -31.71 -5.46
C LYS A 664 1.64 -32.95 -6.13
N ASN A 665 1.32 -34.16 -5.66
CA ASN A 665 1.77 -35.41 -6.27
C ASN A 665 0.72 -36.05 -7.20
N THR A 666 -0.45 -35.42 -7.39
CA THR A 666 -1.53 -35.96 -8.22
C THR A 666 -1.06 -36.20 -9.65
N ASP A 667 -0.40 -35.23 -10.27
CA ASP A 667 0.06 -35.35 -11.66
C ASP A 667 1.13 -36.43 -11.83
N ARG A 668 1.99 -36.61 -10.82
CA ARG A 668 2.99 -37.70 -10.79
C ARG A 668 2.31 -39.07 -10.70
N LEU A 669 1.29 -39.20 -9.86
CA LEU A 669 0.50 -40.42 -9.72
C LEU A 669 -0.29 -40.72 -11.00
N LEU A 670 -0.87 -39.70 -11.64
CA LEU A 670 -1.55 -39.83 -12.93
C LEU A 670 -0.58 -40.29 -14.02
N LEU A 671 0.58 -39.65 -14.17
CA LEU A 671 1.58 -40.06 -15.15
C LEU A 671 2.06 -41.49 -14.90
N LEU A 672 2.23 -41.89 -13.65
CA LEU A 672 2.58 -43.28 -13.30
C LEU A 672 1.46 -44.27 -13.67
N ASP A 673 0.18 -43.93 -13.49
CA ASP A 673 -0.96 -44.75 -13.99
C ASP A 673 -0.93 -44.88 -15.51
N ILE A 674 -0.57 -43.80 -16.22
CA ILE A 674 -0.42 -43.79 -17.68
C ILE A 674 0.72 -44.72 -18.11
N MET A 675 1.88 -44.63 -17.45
CA MET A 675 3.01 -45.55 -17.69
C MET A 675 2.64 -47.01 -17.45
N VAL A 676 1.87 -47.30 -16.39
CA VAL A 676 1.34 -48.65 -16.12
C VAL A 676 0.36 -49.10 -17.19
N THR A 677 -0.53 -48.20 -17.65
CA THR A 677 -1.49 -48.46 -18.74
C THR A 677 -0.75 -48.87 -20.01
N GLY A 678 0.35 -48.21 -20.36
CA GLY A 678 1.19 -48.58 -21.51
C GLY A 678 1.88 -49.96 -21.41
N LYS A 679 1.88 -50.60 -20.24
CA LYS A 679 2.39 -51.96 -20.04
C LYS A 679 1.32 -53.04 -19.99
N ILE A 680 0.08 -52.69 -19.59
CA ILE A 680 -1.01 -53.66 -19.35
C ILE A 680 -2.10 -53.58 -20.42
N ASP A 681 -2.43 -52.39 -20.90
CA ASP A 681 -3.60 -52.11 -21.73
C ASP A 681 -3.22 -51.83 -23.20
N SER A 682 -4.18 -51.43 -24.05
CA SER A 682 -3.94 -51.20 -25.48
C SER A 682 -3.10 -49.94 -25.74
N LYS A 683 -2.38 -49.94 -26.88
CA LYS A 683 -1.58 -48.78 -27.31
C LYS A 683 -2.45 -47.53 -27.53
N ASP A 684 -3.65 -47.69 -28.07
CA ASP A 684 -4.57 -46.59 -28.35
C ASP A 684 -5.02 -45.90 -27.05
N LEU A 685 -5.33 -46.69 -26.00
CA LEU A 685 -5.71 -46.15 -24.69
C LEU A 685 -4.54 -45.43 -24.00
N TYR A 686 -3.32 -45.93 -24.21
CA TYR A 686 -2.11 -45.29 -23.70
C TYR A 686 -1.85 -43.94 -24.39
N GLN A 687 -2.03 -43.87 -25.71
CA GLN A 687 -1.93 -42.62 -26.47
C GLN A 687 -2.98 -41.59 -26.03
N GLU A 688 -4.25 -42.00 -25.94
CA GLU A 688 -5.36 -41.12 -25.52
C GLU A 688 -5.09 -40.52 -24.13
N LYS A 689 -4.63 -41.33 -23.17
CA LYS A 689 -4.31 -40.85 -21.83
C LYS A 689 -3.12 -39.89 -21.80
N LEU A 690 -2.08 -40.12 -22.61
CA LEU A 690 -0.94 -39.21 -22.72
C LEU A 690 -1.36 -37.86 -23.30
N GLU A 691 -2.16 -37.86 -24.38
CA GLU A 691 -2.68 -36.64 -25.00
C GLU A 691 -3.55 -35.84 -24.00
N ASN A 692 -4.42 -36.51 -23.26
CA ASN A 692 -5.24 -35.87 -22.22
C ASN A 692 -4.39 -35.27 -21.09
N PHE A 693 -3.38 -36.00 -20.61
CA PHE A 693 -2.47 -35.50 -19.57
C PHE A 693 -1.68 -34.26 -20.01
N ILE A 694 -1.21 -34.24 -21.26
CA ILE A 694 -0.49 -33.08 -21.84
C ILE A 694 -1.40 -31.84 -21.91
N GLN A 695 -2.70 -32.01 -22.13
CA GLN A 695 -3.67 -30.91 -22.24
C GLN A 695 -4.18 -30.40 -20.87
N THR A 696 -4.07 -31.21 -19.82
CA THR A 696 -4.66 -30.91 -18.49
C THR A 696 -3.65 -30.57 -17.41
N SER A 697 -2.42 -31.09 -17.49
CA SER A 697 -1.39 -30.90 -16.46
C SER A 697 -0.69 -29.54 -16.59
N GLU A 698 -0.48 -28.86 -15.45
CA GLU A 698 0.28 -27.59 -15.36
C GLU A 698 1.79 -27.82 -15.09
N ASP A 699 2.22 -29.03 -14.69
CA ASP A 699 3.63 -29.37 -14.42
C ASP A 699 4.44 -29.57 -15.71
N GLU A 700 5.14 -28.51 -16.16
CA GLU A 700 5.94 -28.49 -17.40
C GLU A 700 6.93 -29.67 -17.52
N PRO A 701 7.76 -30.00 -16.51
CA PRO A 701 8.62 -31.18 -16.55
C PRO A 701 7.88 -32.49 -16.87
N LEU A 702 6.72 -32.72 -16.25
CA LEU A 702 5.93 -33.93 -16.47
C LEU A 702 5.25 -33.93 -17.84
N VAL A 703 4.77 -32.77 -18.29
CA VAL A 703 4.21 -32.59 -19.63
C VAL A 703 5.27 -32.90 -20.70
N ASN A 704 6.49 -32.39 -20.54
CA ASN A 704 7.60 -32.67 -21.45
C ASN A 704 7.96 -34.16 -21.45
N MET A 705 7.94 -34.81 -20.28
CA MET A 705 8.13 -36.24 -20.18
C MET A 705 7.03 -37.02 -20.95
N ALA A 706 5.77 -36.62 -20.79
CA ALA A 706 4.65 -37.23 -21.50
C ALA A 706 4.73 -37.01 -23.02
N ARG A 707 5.13 -35.82 -23.49
CA ARG A 707 5.38 -35.52 -24.92
C ARG A 707 6.46 -36.41 -25.50
N ASN A 708 7.57 -36.61 -24.77
CA ASN A 708 8.62 -37.53 -25.18
C ASN A 708 8.12 -38.97 -25.28
N MET A 709 7.29 -39.43 -24.33
CA MET A 709 6.68 -40.75 -24.39
C MET A 709 5.73 -40.90 -25.59
N LEU A 710 4.97 -39.86 -25.91
CA LEU A 710 4.05 -39.82 -27.06
C LEU A 710 4.82 -39.87 -28.38
N GLY A 711 5.88 -39.08 -28.54
CA GLY A 711 6.73 -39.08 -29.73
C GLY A 711 7.43 -40.42 -30.00
N LEU A 712 7.75 -41.18 -28.94
CA LEU A 712 8.29 -42.54 -29.06
C LEU A 712 7.25 -43.57 -29.55
N LEU A 713 5.95 -43.28 -29.44
CA LEU A 713 4.86 -44.15 -29.93
C LEU A 713 4.50 -43.87 -31.40
N THR A 714 4.54 -42.61 -31.82
CA THR A 714 4.09 -42.16 -33.15
C THR A 714 5.19 -42.15 -34.22
N GLY A 715 6.47 -42.28 -33.83
CA GLY A 715 7.60 -42.21 -34.76
C GLY A 715 7.99 -40.77 -35.13
N PRO A 716 9.16 -40.56 -35.77
CA PRO A 716 9.82 -39.26 -35.84
C PRO A 716 9.22 -38.31 -36.89
N GLU A 717 7.95 -37.93 -36.73
CA GLU A 717 7.33 -36.83 -37.50
C GLU A 717 6.75 -35.70 -36.62
N SER A 718 6.84 -35.81 -35.28
CA SER A 718 6.32 -34.78 -34.35
C SER A 718 7.36 -34.18 -33.40
N ALA A 719 8.63 -34.57 -33.52
CA ALA A 719 9.70 -34.15 -32.61
C ALA A 719 10.47 -32.88 -33.05
N GLU A 720 10.10 -32.24 -34.17
CA GLU A 720 10.87 -31.11 -34.73
C GLU A 720 10.19 -29.74 -34.65
N GLN A 721 9.06 -29.59 -33.94
CA GLN A 721 8.53 -28.27 -33.64
C GLN A 721 8.40 -28.07 -32.14
N GLU A 722 9.21 -27.13 -31.63
CA GLU A 722 9.17 -26.51 -30.29
C GLU A 722 9.91 -27.22 -29.15
N ALA A 723 11.14 -27.66 -29.38
CA ALA A 723 12.14 -27.84 -28.32
C ALA A 723 12.96 -26.55 -28.14
N GLY A 724 12.48 -25.63 -27.29
CA GLY A 724 13.26 -24.55 -26.72
C GLY A 724 14.01 -25.03 -25.47
N GLU A 725 15.31 -24.78 -25.43
CA GLU A 725 16.26 -25.20 -24.39
C GLU A 725 15.85 -24.82 -22.96
N SER A 726 15.97 -25.76 -22.03
CA SER A 726 16.45 -25.48 -20.67
C SER A 726 16.91 -26.77 -19.98
N GLU A 727 18.18 -26.78 -19.56
CA GLU A 727 18.77 -27.80 -18.67
C GLU A 727 18.20 -27.66 -17.25
N PRO A 728 17.97 -28.75 -16.50
CA PRO A 728 17.73 -28.65 -15.06
C PRO A 728 19.05 -28.76 -14.27
N GLU A 729 19.36 -27.72 -13.50
CA GLU A 729 20.34 -27.77 -12.41
C GLU A 729 19.83 -28.64 -11.26
N GLU A 730 20.67 -29.57 -10.79
CA GLU A 730 20.51 -30.29 -9.54
C GLU A 730 20.67 -29.32 -8.35
N GLN A 731 19.62 -29.15 -7.54
CA GLN A 731 19.74 -28.56 -6.22
C GLN A 731 19.41 -29.58 -5.12
N SER A 732 20.46 -29.93 -4.39
CA SER A 732 20.46 -30.66 -3.13
C SER A 732 19.76 -29.84 -2.04
N ALA A 733 18.70 -30.40 -1.46
CA ALA A 733 18.07 -29.85 -0.26
C ALA A 733 18.75 -30.41 1.00
N GLU A 734 19.47 -29.55 1.72
CA GLU A 734 19.89 -29.79 3.10
C GLU A 734 18.70 -29.66 4.05
N THR A 735 18.68 -30.57 5.02
CA THR A 735 17.68 -30.72 6.07
C THR A 735 18.11 -29.92 7.28
N THR A 736 17.26 -29.04 7.81
CA THR A 736 17.41 -28.57 9.19
C THR A 736 16.04 -28.49 9.85
N GLU A 737 15.92 -29.23 10.94
CA GLU A 737 14.77 -29.41 11.81
C GLU A 737 14.56 -28.16 12.67
N GLU A 738 13.32 -27.69 12.82
CA GLU A 738 12.90 -26.85 13.94
C GLU A 738 11.65 -27.44 14.58
N GLU A 739 11.79 -27.78 15.86
CA GLU A 739 10.72 -28.25 16.76
C GLU A 739 9.94 -27.05 17.32
N VAL A 740 8.61 -27.10 17.27
CA VAL A 740 7.72 -26.36 18.19
C VAL A 740 6.50 -27.23 18.52
N PRO A 741 5.99 -27.26 19.78
CA PRO A 741 5.11 -28.31 20.26
C PRO A 741 3.62 -28.06 19.99
N VAL A 742 2.90 -29.18 19.99
CA VAL A 742 1.45 -29.34 19.89
C VAL A 742 0.80 -29.07 21.24
N GLU A 743 -0.23 -28.23 21.27
CA GLU A 743 -1.36 -28.36 22.20
C GLU A 743 -2.67 -28.27 21.42
N THR A 744 -3.57 -29.20 21.72
CA THR A 744 -4.93 -29.34 21.20
C THR A 744 -5.84 -29.35 22.42
N GLU A 745 -6.92 -28.56 22.45
CA GLU A 745 -8.20 -29.00 23.02
C GLU A 745 -9.35 -27.98 22.80
N ALA A 746 -10.41 -28.52 22.16
CA ALA A 746 -11.85 -28.35 22.35
C ALA A 746 -12.54 -26.97 22.42
N GLU A 747 -13.53 -26.85 21.54
CA GLU A 747 -14.55 -25.80 21.39
C GLU A 747 -15.44 -25.61 22.64
N GLU A 748 -15.32 -24.45 23.29
CA GLU A 748 -16.45 -23.75 23.91
C GLU A 748 -16.57 -22.40 23.19
N ALA A 749 -17.78 -21.98 22.82
CA ALA A 749 -18.03 -20.77 22.02
C ALA A 749 -17.19 -19.57 22.53
N GLU A 750 -16.09 -19.27 21.83
CA GLU A 750 -15.14 -18.25 22.25
C GLU A 750 -15.84 -16.90 22.23
N SER A 751 -15.92 -16.28 23.41
CA SER A 751 -16.20 -14.86 23.51
C SER A 751 -15.20 -14.13 22.61
N PRO A 752 -15.63 -13.20 21.74
CA PRO A 752 -14.72 -12.46 20.88
C PRO A 752 -13.77 -11.53 21.65
N TYR A 753 -14.02 -11.38 22.95
CA TYR A 753 -13.21 -10.61 23.89
C TYR A 753 -12.19 -11.49 24.61
N LYS A 754 -10.97 -10.97 24.76
CA LYS A 754 -9.82 -11.66 25.38
C LYS A 754 -9.46 -11.06 26.73
N ASP A 755 -9.06 -11.88 27.70
CA ASP A 755 -8.58 -11.37 28.98
C ASP A 755 -7.10 -10.96 28.89
N ASN A 756 -6.84 -9.65 28.95
CA ASN A 756 -5.51 -9.05 28.78
C ASN A 756 -5.23 -8.03 29.90
N PRO A 757 -4.96 -8.47 31.15
CA PRO A 757 -4.90 -7.59 32.32
C PRO A 757 -3.75 -6.58 32.28
N ASN A 758 -2.69 -6.85 31.52
CA ASN A 758 -1.53 -5.98 31.37
C ASN A 758 -1.71 -4.87 30.32
N GLN A 759 -2.79 -4.91 29.53
CA GLN A 759 -3.06 -3.92 28.50
C GLN A 759 -3.51 -2.58 29.10
N THR A 760 -3.42 -1.50 28.33
CA THR A 760 -4.09 -0.25 28.69
C THR A 760 -5.60 -0.48 28.77
N HIS A 761 -6.19 -0.13 29.91
CA HIS A 761 -7.61 -0.20 30.16
C HIS A 761 -8.26 1.17 30.09
N ILE A 762 -9.55 1.15 29.78
CA ILE A 762 -10.47 2.26 29.74
C ILE A 762 -11.56 1.93 30.75
N PHE A 763 -11.97 2.92 31.54
CA PHE A 763 -13.19 2.82 32.34
C PHE A 763 -14.35 3.46 31.58
N VAL A 764 -15.45 2.73 31.42
CA VAL A 764 -16.59 3.13 30.62
C VAL A 764 -17.82 3.27 31.49
N ILE A 765 -18.49 4.42 31.38
CA ILE A 765 -19.79 4.70 31.97
C ILE A 765 -20.80 4.73 30.82
N ALA A 766 -21.71 3.77 30.76
CA ALA A 766 -22.74 3.70 29.71
C ALA A 766 -24.08 4.22 30.24
N MET A 767 -24.75 5.08 29.47
CA MET A 767 -26.07 5.64 29.81
C MET A 767 -26.91 5.96 28.58
N ASP A 768 -28.20 6.19 28.79
CA ASP A 768 -29.15 6.53 27.73
C ASP A 768 -28.89 7.93 27.13
N PRO A 769 -29.09 8.13 25.81
CA PRO A 769 -28.85 9.40 25.13
C PRO A 769 -29.62 10.60 25.69
N GLU A 770 -30.86 10.42 26.16
CA GLU A 770 -31.65 11.52 26.73
C GLU A 770 -31.07 11.98 28.08
N LYS A 771 -30.68 11.04 28.95
CA LYS A 771 -30.01 11.36 30.22
C LYS A 771 -28.61 11.95 30.00
N ALA A 772 -27.86 11.46 29.03
CA ALA A 772 -26.54 12.03 28.69
C ALA A 772 -26.64 13.52 28.29
N ARG A 773 -27.75 13.94 27.66
CA ARG A 773 -28.01 15.35 27.31
C ARG A 773 -28.35 16.22 28.53
N GLU A 774 -29.03 15.65 29.52
CA GLU A 774 -29.34 16.32 30.79
C GLU A 774 -28.10 16.43 31.69
N SER A 775 -27.14 15.51 31.50
CA SER A 775 -25.90 15.35 32.27
C SER A 775 -24.78 16.33 31.89
N LYS A 776 -25.08 17.60 31.59
CA LYS A 776 -24.08 18.57 31.09
C LYS A 776 -22.87 18.79 32.00
N ASN A 777 -23.02 18.55 33.31
CA ASN A 777 -21.96 18.76 34.29
C ASN A 777 -21.14 17.50 34.60
N LEU A 778 -21.50 16.33 34.06
CA LEU A 778 -20.86 15.06 34.41
C LEU A 778 -19.36 15.02 34.06
N LEU A 779 -18.97 15.58 32.91
CA LEU A 779 -17.55 15.69 32.53
C LEU A 779 -16.77 16.56 33.52
N GLY A 780 -17.35 17.68 33.98
CA GLY A 780 -16.73 18.55 34.97
C GLY A 780 -16.61 17.89 36.35
N ASP A 781 -17.63 17.13 36.76
CA ASP A 781 -17.62 16.36 38.01
C ASP A 781 -16.55 15.26 37.98
N LEU A 782 -16.40 14.57 36.83
CA LEU A 782 -15.36 13.57 36.62
C LEU A 782 -13.96 14.19 36.64
N GLU A 783 -13.74 15.32 35.95
CA GLU A 783 -12.47 16.03 35.97
C GLU A 783 -12.09 16.50 37.39
N LEU A 784 -13.07 17.00 38.16
CA LEU A 784 -12.86 17.38 39.56
C LEU A 784 -12.48 16.16 40.39
N PHE A 785 -13.20 15.04 40.26
CA PHE A 785 -12.91 13.79 40.93
C PHE A 785 -11.50 13.27 40.61
N HIS A 786 -11.08 13.35 39.34
CA HIS A 786 -9.73 12.96 38.89
C HIS A 786 -8.66 13.84 39.52
N SER A 787 -8.87 15.16 39.54
CA SER A 787 -7.92 16.10 40.11
C SER A 787 -7.69 15.90 41.61
N GLN A 788 -8.72 15.47 42.34
CA GLN A 788 -8.66 15.25 43.79
C GLN A 788 -8.08 13.87 44.15
N ASN A 789 -8.47 12.82 43.41
CA ASN A 789 -8.19 11.44 43.81
C ASN A 789 -7.10 10.75 42.98
N PHE A 790 -6.84 11.22 41.76
CA PHE A 790 -6.02 10.54 40.76
C PHE A 790 -5.11 11.49 39.98
N ALA A 791 -4.66 12.60 40.58
CA ALA A 791 -3.85 13.63 39.93
C ALA A 791 -2.57 13.08 39.24
N SER A 792 -1.98 12.00 39.77
CA SER A 792 -0.79 11.35 39.20
C SER A 792 -1.07 10.47 37.97
N PHE A 793 -2.33 10.08 37.73
CA PHE A 793 -2.72 9.16 36.66
C PHE A 793 -2.91 9.87 35.31
N LYS A 794 -3.01 11.21 35.30
CA LYS A 794 -3.23 12.03 34.08
C LYS A 794 -4.41 11.53 33.23
N LEU A 795 -5.49 11.13 33.90
CA LEU A 795 -6.71 10.64 33.27
C LEU A 795 -7.34 11.74 32.42
N ARG A 796 -7.98 11.31 31.34
CA ARG A 796 -8.77 12.14 30.44
C ARG A 796 -10.15 11.53 30.30
N THR A 797 -11.14 12.40 30.23
CA THR A 797 -12.53 12.04 29.95
C THR A 797 -12.87 12.37 28.52
N GLY A 798 -13.51 11.44 27.82
CA GLY A 798 -14.19 11.67 26.55
C GLY A 798 -15.60 11.10 26.61
N ASN A 799 -16.43 11.46 25.65
CA ASN A 799 -17.73 10.84 25.45
C ASN A 799 -17.92 10.52 23.97
N MET A 800 -18.68 9.46 23.68
CA MET A 800 -19.08 9.09 22.31
C MET A 800 -20.40 8.33 22.32
N ASN A 801 -21.08 8.29 21.18
CA ASN A 801 -22.28 7.47 21.02
C ASN A 801 -21.89 6.02 20.68
N MET A 802 -22.48 5.05 21.38
CA MET A 802 -22.29 3.61 21.16
C MET A 802 -23.60 3.00 20.64
N GLY A 803 -23.78 2.99 19.32
CA GLY A 803 -25.02 2.56 18.70
C GLY A 803 -26.10 3.64 18.75
N ARG A 804 -27.38 3.24 18.59
CA ARG A 804 -28.53 4.17 18.63
C ARG A 804 -29.06 4.42 20.03
N GLU A 805 -28.77 3.51 20.96
CA GLU A 805 -29.43 3.42 22.25
C GLU A 805 -28.52 3.80 23.43
N ASN A 806 -27.22 3.94 23.23
CA ASN A 806 -26.27 4.20 24.32
C ASN A 806 -25.32 5.35 24.01
N VAL A 807 -25.01 6.14 25.03
CA VAL A 807 -23.88 7.09 25.07
C VAL A 807 -22.91 6.60 26.12
N ILE A 808 -21.63 6.57 25.79
CA ILE A 808 -20.59 6.16 26.71
C ILE A 808 -19.67 7.33 27.06
N PHE A 809 -19.33 7.44 28.34
CA PHE A 809 -18.26 8.28 28.85
C PHE A 809 -17.05 7.39 29.12
N ILE A 810 -15.91 7.79 28.60
CA ILE A 810 -14.66 7.04 28.55
C ILE A 810 -13.67 7.77 29.44
N ILE A 811 -13.12 7.07 30.42
CA ILE A 811 -12.01 7.56 31.25
C ILE A 811 -10.77 6.71 30.91
N SER A 812 -9.71 7.38 30.46
CA SER A 812 -8.50 6.73 29.94
C SER A 812 -7.27 7.65 30.11
N PRO A 813 -6.04 7.13 30.14
CA PRO A 813 -5.66 5.71 30.13
C PRO A 813 -5.36 5.16 31.52
N PHE A 814 -5.78 3.91 31.79
CA PHE A 814 -5.27 3.11 32.89
C PHE A 814 -4.19 2.17 32.36
N SER A 815 -3.01 2.14 32.97
CA SER A 815 -1.89 1.36 32.42
C SER A 815 -2.07 -0.16 32.46
N ASN A 816 -2.99 -0.66 33.27
CA ASN A 816 -3.33 -2.08 33.45
C ASN A 816 -4.72 -2.20 34.10
N ALA A 817 -5.25 -3.43 34.15
CA ALA A 817 -6.52 -3.77 34.78
C ALA A 817 -6.57 -3.36 36.26
N GLU A 818 -5.51 -3.65 37.02
CA GLU A 818 -5.43 -3.38 38.46
C GLU A 818 -5.65 -1.89 38.80
N LYS A 819 -5.01 -0.98 38.04
CA LYS A 819 -5.23 0.46 38.22
C LYS A 819 -6.64 0.89 37.81
N GLY A 820 -7.20 0.25 36.80
CA GLY A 820 -8.59 0.44 36.42
C GLY A 820 -9.55 0.01 37.53
N ILE A 821 -9.30 -1.15 38.15
CA ILE A 821 -10.11 -1.70 39.26
C ILE A 821 -10.02 -0.78 40.47
N THR A 822 -8.81 -0.33 40.82
CA THR A 822 -8.60 0.65 41.90
C THR A 822 -9.40 1.94 41.66
N TYR A 823 -9.44 2.40 40.40
CA TYR A 823 -10.26 3.56 40.02
C TYR A 823 -11.75 3.27 40.16
N ARG A 824 -12.22 2.13 39.64
CA ARG A 824 -13.62 1.68 39.75
C ARG A 824 -14.05 1.65 41.21
N ASP A 825 -13.31 0.98 42.08
CA ASP A 825 -13.73 0.77 43.47
C ASP A 825 -13.89 2.11 44.20
N LYS A 826 -12.93 3.04 43.97
CA LYS A 826 -13.00 4.39 44.52
C LYS A 826 -14.10 5.25 43.87
N PHE A 827 -14.37 5.04 42.58
CA PHE A 827 -15.48 5.70 41.90
C PHE A 827 -16.82 5.24 42.47
N MET A 828 -16.99 3.95 42.75
CA MET A 828 -18.22 3.42 43.34
C MET A 828 -18.45 3.99 44.76
N SER A 829 -17.39 4.09 45.58
CA SER A 829 -17.49 4.56 46.98
C SER A 829 -17.59 6.08 47.13
N ASP A 830 -16.75 6.83 46.43
CA ASP A 830 -16.48 8.24 46.74
C ASP A 830 -17.10 9.20 45.72
N PHE A 831 -17.44 8.74 44.51
CA PHE A 831 -18.04 9.62 43.50
C PHE A 831 -19.51 9.90 43.84
N GLN A 832 -19.79 11.12 44.28
CA GLN A 832 -21.14 11.62 44.50
C GLN A 832 -21.48 12.64 43.41
N SER A 833 -22.39 12.26 42.52
CA SER A 833 -23.00 13.18 41.55
C SER A 833 -24.50 12.95 41.55
N ASN A 834 -25.29 14.02 41.46
CA ASN A 834 -26.76 13.96 41.38
C ASN A 834 -27.27 13.33 40.07
N ILE A 835 -26.35 12.96 39.18
CA ILE A 835 -26.60 12.51 37.81
C ILE A 835 -26.59 10.97 37.70
N LEU A 836 -25.75 10.28 38.48
CA LEU A 836 -25.60 8.82 38.41
C LEU A 836 -26.28 8.15 39.61
N SER A 837 -27.31 7.35 39.35
CA SER A 837 -27.91 6.46 40.35
C SER A 837 -27.01 5.26 40.66
N ASP A 838 -27.25 4.58 41.79
CA ASP A 838 -26.47 3.39 42.18
C ASP A 838 -26.63 2.22 41.18
N GLU A 839 -27.76 2.15 40.47
CA GLU A 839 -28.01 1.17 39.41
C GLU A 839 -27.15 1.45 38.15
N GLU A 840 -26.96 2.73 37.79
CA GLU A 840 -26.13 3.15 36.65
C GLU A 840 -24.63 3.06 36.95
N LYS A 841 -24.25 3.26 38.21
CA LYS A 841 -22.90 2.92 38.69
C LYS A 841 -22.60 1.43 38.47
N GLY A 842 -23.60 0.55 38.68
CA GLY A 842 -23.51 -0.88 38.39
C GLY A 842 -23.35 -1.24 36.91
N ASN A 843 -23.68 -0.31 36.00
CA ASN A 843 -23.56 -0.48 34.55
C ASN A 843 -22.19 -0.05 33.99
N CYS A 844 -21.30 0.46 34.85
CA CYS A 844 -19.94 0.84 34.48
C CYS A 844 -19.03 -0.39 34.42
N PHE A 845 -18.06 -0.39 33.50
CA PHE A 845 -17.14 -1.50 33.33
C PHE A 845 -15.74 -1.03 32.93
N LEU A 846 -14.75 -1.89 33.15
CA LEU A 846 -13.40 -1.72 32.62
C LEU A 846 -13.28 -2.54 31.34
N ILE A 847 -12.55 -2.00 30.38
CA ILE A 847 -12.32 -2.65 29.10
C ILE A 847 -10.93 -2.35 28.60
N SER A 848 -10.23 -3.37 28.11
CA SER A 848 -8.94 -3.18 27.46
C SER A 848 -9.13 -2.50 26.09
N ILE A 849 -8.11 -1.80 25.57
CA ILE A 849 -8.22 -1.12 24.25
C ILE A 849 -8.60 -2.11 23.14
N GLU A 850 -8.02 -3.31 23.12
CA GLU A 850 -8.34 -4.37 22.13
C GLU A 850 -9.81 -4.80 22.24
N ASN A 851 -10.29 -5.11 23.44
CA ASN A 851 -11.69 -5.45 23.62
C ASN A 851 -12.62 -4.29 23.29
N PHE A 852 -12.17 -3.06 23.50
CA PHE A 852 -12.93 -1.87 23.12
C PHE A 852 -13.06 -1.73 21.61
N GLN A 853 -12.05 -2.09 20.82
CA GLN A 853 -12.15 -2.17 19.36
C GLN A 853 -13.23 -3.18 18.95
N GLU A 854 -13.22 -4.35 19.56
CA GLU A 854 -14.19 -5.41 19.24
C GLU A 854 -15.61 -5.01 19.65
N LEU A 855 -15.76 -4.38 20.82
CA LEU A 855 -17.03 -3.81 21.28
C LEU A 855 -17.49 -2.69 20.33
N ASN A 856 -16.56 -1.87 19.83
CA ASN A 856 -16.85 -0.79 18.90
C ASN A 856 -17.25 -1.31 17.52
N ARG A 857 -16.74 -2.49 17.11
CA ARG A 857 -17.13 -3.18 15.87
C ARG A 857 -18.52 -3.81 16.00
N ARG A 858 -18.76 -4.55 17.08
CA ARG A 858 -20.00 -5.30 17.30
C ARG A 858 -21.17 -4.48 17.82
N LYS A 859 -20.88 -3.37 18.51
CA LYS A 859 -21.86 -2.50 19.19
C LYS A 859 -22.75 -3.21 20.22
N ASN A 860 -22.31 -4.36 20.75
CA ASN A 860 -23.07 -5.16 21.70
C ASN A 860 -22.49 -5.05 23.13
N LEU A 861 -23.04 -4.12 23.91
CA LEU A 861 -22.60 -3.88 25.29
C LEU A 861 -22.93 -5.03 26.25
N ASP A 862 -24.03 -5.73 26.03
CA ASP A 862 -24.46 -6.81 26.94
C ASP A 862 -23.58 -8.05 26.80
N GLU A 863 -23.15 -8.36 25.57
CA GLU A 863 -22.14 -9.40 25.30
C GLU A 863 -20.84 -9.09 26.05
N TYR A 864 -20.36 -7.84 25.98
CA TYR A 864 -19.17 -7.43 26.70
C TYR A 864 -19.36 -7.46 28.22
N ARG A 865 -20.51 -7.02 28.74
CA ARG A 865 -20.80 -7.06 30.19
C ARG A 865 -20.80 -8.49 30.73
N ASN A 866 -21.26 -9.46 29.94
CA ASN A 866 -21.23 -10.87 30.31
C ASN A 866 -19.79 -11.41 30.36
N PHE A 867 -18.94 -11.00 29.42
CA PHE A 867 -17.50 -11.26 29.49
C PHE A 867 -16.85 -10.57 30.70
N TYR A 868 -17.16 -9.29 30.93
CA TYR A 868 -16.62 -8.48 32.02
C TYR A 868 -16.88 -9.13 33.39
N LYS A 869 -18.11 -9.61 33.65
CA LYS A 869 -18.47 -10.32 34.89
C LYS A 869 -17.68 -11.61 35.13
N LYS A 870 -17.13 -12.22 34.07
CA LYS A 870 -16.30 -13.43 34.18
C LYS A 870 -14.82 -13.10 34.37
N ALA A 871 -14.35 -11.99 33.78
CA ALA A 871 -12.94 -11.62 33.73
C ALA A 871 -12.50 -10.63 34.84
N TYR A 872 -13.40 -9.83 35.42
CA TYR A 872 -13.12 -8.76 36.41
C TYR A 872 -14.13 -8.75 37.55
#